data_AF-C5LUP0-F1
#
_entry.id   AF-C5LUP0-F1
#
_cell.length_a   1.000
_cell.length_b   1.000
_cell.length_c   1.000
_cell.angle_alpha   90.00
_cell.angle_beta   90.00
_cell.angle_gamma   90.00
#
_symmetry.space_group_name_H-M   'P 1'
#
loop_
_entity.id
_entity.type
_entity.pdbx_description
1 polymer ?
#
loop_
_entity_poly.entity_id
_entity_poly.type
_entity_poly.pdbx_seq_one_letter_code
_entity_poly.pdbx_strand_id
1 'polypeptide(L)'
;MLSTLNHTSPCLSVVTKGALGASRNALAASLPRHFAGKASPSGGEWQTMDGCTAVCHVSYAMMETAYIYPITPSSPAAELAEQWSALGVKNVFGDIPKITQMQSEAGAAGALHGALAAGSLATTYTASQGLLLMVPNMYKIAGELLPCVMHVAARAVSGQALSIFGDHQDVMAVRQTGFAMIDADTVQECHDMALVSHLATLRARVPFVSFFDGFRLSHCIQKVDTLPYNQMRRMIDMKALNAHRARALNPTRPYVRGTNENPDVYFQQFEASNAFYDKTPQIVKEEMDRVGAVTGRHYDLFQWSGPKDAEAAIVILGSGGSVVEESLPYVNAQGKKVGVLKPRLYRPWSAEDFLKALPKSVKRIAVLDRTKEPGALGEPLYLDVASTIQESGRSNIKVIGGRWGLGQKEFTPKCVAAVADNLYAQYPKDHFSVGIEDDVTHRSLPLNDEINVSHPKTVECLIYGFGSDGTVGANKNATKIIGDNTDLFVQAYFAYSSQKSGGLTVSHLRFGPEPLKSYYSVSKADYVGCHNTTYIDMYRMTDHLKHNGTFCLNSPFTTVEEWNEHVPAGVRKALAEKNAKVFNVDAFKVSEKCGMGRMINVVMQAVFFKLANVMDFKECIALYKNTIRKSYGHRGEAVVQKNYEMIDEALDAITEIKVPADWKNLSDSMLRFEQNYHDALGNLAKEKSAINKPSFTENIQAPVALQRGDDIPVSAFANDELVGGKVPLGTAKVEKRGVALMIPIVDMDKCTQCNICSMSCPHACIRPFLLSQAEDDAKPSTFDSRKAKGGAEVAGLHYRIQVSPLDCTGCETCVNACPYDALRMEHLADFEDIESQTGSML
;
A
#
# COMPACT_ATOMS: atom_id res chain seq x y z
N MET A 1 -29.24 -1.30 9.45
CA MET A 1 -30.13 -1.71 8.34
C MET A 1 -29.30 -2.50 7.34
N LEU A 2 -29.16 -3.78 7.66
CA LEU A 2 -28.52 -4.84 6.87
C LEU A 2 -29.61 -5.57 6.09
N SER A 3 -29.35 -5.84 4.82
CA SER A 3 -29.98 -6.84 3.92
C SER A 3 -30.46 -6.19 2.62
N THR A 4 -29.71 -6.40 1.54
CA THR A 4 -30.16 -6.60 0.14
C THR A 4 -29.03 -6.18 -0.78
N LEU A 5 -28.19 -7.12 -1.23
CA LEU A 5 -27.39 -7.03 -2.46
C LEU A 5 -26.81 -8.44 -2.72
N ASN A 6 -27.70 -9.38 -3.03
CA ASN A 6 -27.36 -10.69 -3.60
C ASN A 6 -28.32 -10.92 -4.76
N HIS A 7 -27.93 -10.48 -5.96
CA HIS A 7 -28.53 -10.94 -7.21
C HIS A 7 -27.45 -10.99 -8.30
N THR A 8 -26.79 -12.13 -8.39
CA THR A 8 -26.25 -12.63 -9.66
C THR A 8 -27.09 -13.85 -10.04
N SER A 9 -27.80 -13.74 -11.16
CA SER A 9 -28.66 -14.80 -11.68
C SER A 9 -27.84 -16.00 -12.18
N PRO A 10 -28.37 -17.23 -12.09
CA PRO A 10 -27.68 -18.46 -12.42
C PRO A 10 -27.93 -18.83 -13.88
N CYS A 11 -26.89 -18.87 -14.71
CA CYS A 11 -27.02 -19.47 -16.04
C CYS A 11 -25.67 -20.03 -16.49
N LEU A 12 -25.31 -21.21 -15.96
CA LEU A 12 -24.34 -22.15 -16.54
C LEU A 12 -24.29 -23.41 -15.66
N SER A 13 -25.38 -24.17 -15.66
CA SER A 13 -25.35 -25.57 -15.25
C SER A 13 -26.00 -26.39 -16.35
N VAL A 14 -25.31 -27.48 -16.72
CA VAL A 14 -25.64 -28.52 -17.72
C VAL A 14 -24.76 -28.38 -18.97
N VAL A 15 -23.63 -29.10 -18.98
CA VAL A 15 -23.23 -30.07 -20.03
C VAL A 15 -21.98 -30.84 -19.55
N THR A 16 -22.17 -32.15 -19.41
CA THR A 16 -21.20 -33.27 -19.36
C THR A 16 -20.10 -33.34 -18.28
N LYS A 17 -20.45 -34.09 -17.21
CA LYS A 17 -19.52 -34.89 -16.40
C LYS A 17 -18.87 -35.97 -17.29
N GLY A 18 -17.58 -35.82 -17.62
CA GLY A 18 -16.85 -36.87 -18.35
C GLY A 18 -15.40 -36.54 -18.71
N ALA A 19 -15.07 -35.25 -18.90
CA ALA A 19 -13.73 -34.83 -19.37
C ALA A 19 -12.86 -34.11 -18.30
N LEU A 20 -13.36 -33.92 -17.08
CA LEU A 20 -12.73 -33.09 -16.04
C LEU A 20 -11.58 -33.76 -15.25
N GLY A 21 -11.37 -35.08 -15.42
CA GLY A 21 -10.32 -35.81 -14.70
C GLY A 21 -8.91 -35.54 -15.21
N ALA A 22 -8.74 -35.37 -16.52
CA ALA A 22 -7.42 -35.14 -17.15
C ALA A 22 -7.00 -33.65 -17.16
N SER A 23 -7.97 -32.74 -17.24
CA SER A 23 -7.74 -31.28 -17.25
C SER A 23 -7.28 -30.73 -15.89
N ARG A 24 -7.70 -31.34 -14.76
CA ARG A 24 -7.26 -30.92 -13.42
C ARG A 24 -5.77 -31.19 -13.18
N ASN A 25 -5.25 -32.33 -13.63
CA ASN A 25 -3.82 -32.65 -13.50
C ASN A 25 -2.95 -31.82 -14.45
N ALA A 26 -3.46 -31.43 -15.62
CA ALA A 26 -2.78 -30.53 -16.54
C ALA A 26 -2.74 -29.09 -16.02
N LEU A 27 -3.84 -28.58 -15.44
CA LEU A 27 -3.88 -27.24 -14.80
C LEU A 27 -3.05 -27.16 -13.50
N ALA A 28 -2.99 -28.24 -12.73
CA ALA A 28 -2.11 -28.34 -11.55
C ALA A 28 -0.61 -28.43 -11.95
N ALA A 29 -0.31 -28.90 -13.17
CA ALA A 29 1.04 -28.94 -13.73
C ALA A 29 1.41 -27.67 -14.52
N SER A 30 0.44 -26.86 -14.96
CA SER A 30 0.65 -25.70 -15.84
C SER A 30 0.55 -24.34 -15.13
N LEU A 31 0.33 -24.31 -13.82
CA LEU A 31 0.48 -23.10 -13.00
C LEU A 31 1.69 -23.29 -12.09
N PRO A 32 2.69 -22.40 -12.14
CA PRO A 32 4.02 -22.79 -11.72
C PRO A 32 4.09 -22.89 -10.20
N ARG A 33 4.44 -24.08 -9.69
CA ARG A 33 5.25 -24.18 -8.46
C ARG A 33 6.65 -23.56 -8.64
N HIS A 34 7.01 -23.21 -9.88
CA HIS A 34 8.24 -22.54 -10.25
C HIS A 34 7.94 -21.12 -10.73
N PHE A 35 7.94 -20.16 -9.82
CA PHE A 35 8.39 -18.84 -10.26
C PHE A 35 9.77 -19.05 -10.86
N ALA A 36 10.02 -18.61 -12.09
CA ALA A 36 11.29 -18.87 -12.74
C ALA A 36 12.38 -18.13 -11.97
N GLY A 37 12.97 -18.77 -10.96
CA GLY A 37 13.95 -18.17 -10.07
C GLY A 37 15.32 -18.77 -10.31
N LYS A 38 16.35 -17.93 -10.35
CA LYS A 38 17.72 -18.41 -10.24
C LYS A 38 17.88 -19.10 -8.89
N ALA A 39 18.60 -20.23 -8.87
CA ALA A 39 18.96 -20.89 -7.61
C ALA A 39 19.60 -19.88 -6.66
N SER A 40 19.16 -19.86 -5.42
CA SER A 40 19.65 -18.94 -4.41
C SER A 40 20.68 -19.60 -3.48
N PRO A 41 21.51 -18.82 -2.76
CA PRO A 41 22.50 -19.37 -1.84
C PRO A 41 21.91 -20.26 -0.73
N SER A 42 20.65 -20.06 -0.35
CA SER A 42 19.95 -20.91 0.64
C SER A 42 19.52 -22.28 0.10
N GLY A 43 19.75 -22.56 -1.20
CA GLY A 43 19.31 -23.78 -1.87
C GLY A 43 17.82 -23.77 -2.25
N GLY A 44 17.16 -22.61 -2.20
CA GLY A 44 15.87 -22.35 -2.82
C GLY A 44 15.99 -21.56 -4.12
N GLU A 45 15.04 -20.67 -4.36
CA GLU A 45 14.96 -19.84 -5.55
C GLU A 45 14.84 -18.35 -5.17
N TRP A 46 15.52 -17.50 -5.93
CA TRP A 46 15.25 -16.06 -5.93
C TRP A 46 13.89 -15.80 -6.58
N GLN A 47 12.97 -15.18 -5.85
CA GLN A 47 11.62 -14.94 -6.30
C GLN A 47 11.18 -13.51 -6.00
N THR A 48 10.56 -12.86 -6.98
CA THR A 48 10.06 -11.49 -6.83
C THR A 48 8.65 -11.49 -6.25
N MET A 49 8.51 -11.14 -4.96
CA MET A 49 7.26 -11.21 -4.20
C MET A 49 7.10 -10.10 -3.16
N ASP A 50 5.90 -9.95 -2.61
CA ASP A 50 5.62 -9.02 -1.50
C ASP A 50 5.64 -9.70 -0.13
N GLY A 51 5.57 -8.90 0.95
CA GLY A 51 5.63 -9.42 2.32
C GLY A 51 4.49 -10.39 2.67
N CYS A 52 3.28 -10.14 2.18
CA CYS A 52 2.14 -11.06 2.35
C CYS A 52 2.42 -12.42 1.69
N THR A 53 2.97 -12.41 0.48
CA THR A 53 3.35 -13.63 -0.25
C THR A 53 4.48 -14.36 0.47
N ALA A 54 5.49 -13.64 0.96
CA ALA A 54 6.64 -14.20 1.69
C ALA A 54 6.21 -14.92 2.97
N VAL A 55 5.30 -14.31 3.74
CA VAL A 55 4.72 -14.91 4.94
C VAL A 55 3.83 -16.10 4.60
N CYS A 56 2.95 -15.97 3.60
CA CYS A 56 2.08 -17.05 3.15
C CYS A 56 2.88 -18.27 2.67
N HIS A 57 4.00 -18.07 1.97
CA HIS A 57 4.91 -19.13 1.54
C HIS A 57 5.33 -20.02 2.70
N VAL A 58 5.76 -19.41 3.82
CA VAL A 58 6.22 -20.12 5.00
C VAL A 58 5.05 -20.68 5.81
N SER A 59 4.03 -19.87 6.11
CA SER A 59 2.91 -20.29 6.94
C SER A 59 2.14 -21.44 6.31
N TYR A 60 1.93 -21.43 4.99
CA TYR A 60 1.31 -22.54 4.26
C TYR A 60 2.13 -23.82 4.33
N ALA A 61 3.45 -23.71 4.31
CA ALA A 61 4.34 -24.84 4.50
C ALA A 61 4.14 -25.48 5.88
N MET A 62 3.99 -24.66 6.92
CA MET A 62 4.04 -25.07 8.34
C MET A 62 2.68 -25.37 8.97
N MET A 63 1.57 -25.10 8.28
CA MET A 63 0.21 -25.28 8.81
C MET A 63 -0.50 -26.54 8.28
N GLU A 64 -1.44 -27.06 9.08
CA GLU A 64 -2.46 -28.04 8.65
C GLU A 64 -3.80 -27.35 8.35
N THR A 65 -4.11 -26.25 9.05
CA THR A 65 -5.35 -25.49 8.85
C THR A 65 -5.14 -24.00 9.11
N ALA A 66 -5.95 -23.14 8.50
CA ALA A 66 -6.06 -21.73 8.83
C ALA A 66 -7.51 -21.30 8.99
N TYR A 67 -7.75 -20.45 9.98
CA TYR A 67 -9.04 -19.79 10.19
C TYR A 67 -8.85 -18.31 9.91
N ILE A 68 -9.60 -17.78 8.95
CA ILE A 68 -9.33 -16.46 8.38
C ILE A 68 -10.58 -15.58 8.40
N TYR A 69 -10.35 -14.27 8.34
CA TYR A 69 -11.36 -13.28 7.98
C TYR A 69 -10.66 -12.14 7.23
N PRO A 70 -11.23 -11.62 6.13
CA PRO A 70 -10.54 -10.65 5.30
C PRO A 70 -10.49 -9.26 5.96
N ILE A 71 -9.29 -8.73 6.13
CA ILE A 71 -9.03 -7.35 6.53
C ILE A 71 -7.77 -6.80 5.85
N THR A 72 -7.88 -5.64 5.20
CA THR A 72 -6.73 -4.97 4.60
C THR A 72 -5.74 -4.53 5.71
N PRO A 73 -4.41 -4.66 5.54
CA PRO A 73 -3.68 -5.17 4.37
C PRO A 73 -3.26 -6.66 4.46
N SER A 74 -3.83 -7.48 5.34
CA SER A 74 -3.44 -8.90 5.47
C SER A 74 -4.21 -9.84 4.55
N SER A 75 -5.38 -9.45 4.01
CA SER A 75 -6.20 -10.27 3.11
C SER A 75 -5.43 -10.99 1.98
N PRO A 76 -4.45 -10.37 1.29
CA PRO A 76 -3.73 -11.04 0.21
C PRO A 76 -3.04 -12.35 0.63
N ALA A 77 -2.53 -12.45 1.87
CA ALA A 77 -1.94 -13.68 2.38
C ALA A 77 -2.99 -14.79 2.57
N ALA A 78 -4.17 -14.43 3.08
CA ALA A 78 -5.28 -15.36 3.27
C ALA A 78 -5.86 -15.85 1.93
N GLU A 79 -6.04 -14.93 0.97
CA GLU A 79 -6.50 -15.24 -0.39
C GLU A 79 -5.52 -16.16 -1.13
N LEU A 80 -4.20 -15.92 -0.99
CA LEU A 80 -3.18 -16.77 -1.59
C LEU A 80 -3.19 -18.17 -0.98
N ALA A 81 -3.33 -18.28 0.35
CA ALA A 81 -3.46 -19.58 1.01
C ALA A 81 -4.70 -20.35 0.55
N GLU A 82 -5.85 -19.68 0.38
CA GLU A 82 -7.06 -20.29 -0.16
C GLU A 82 -6.87 -20.77 -1.61
N GLN A 83 -6.25 -19.95 -2.46
CA GLN A 83 -5.93 -20.31 -3.84
C GLN A 83 -5.02 -21.54 -3.90
N TRP A 84 -3.96 -21.59 -3.09
CA TRP A 84 -3.05 -22.73 -3.02
C TRP A 84 -3.73 -24.00 -2.53
N SER A 85 -4.63 -23.89 -1.55
CA SER A 85 -5.45 -25.03 -1.08
C SER A 85 -6.35 -25.56 -2.20
N ALA A 86 -7.05 -24.67 -2.93
CA ALA A 86 -7.92 -25.03 -4.04
C ALA A 86 -7.15 -25.69 -5.22
N LEU A 87 -5.89 -25.28 -5.44
CA LEU A 87 -4.98 -25.86 -6.42
C LEU A 87 -4.30 -27.16 -5.95
N GLY A 88 -4.54 -27.60 -4.72
CA GLY A 88 -3.94 -28.82 -4.16
C GLY A 88 -2.44 -28.70 -3.89
N VAL A 89 -1.95 -27.49 -3.59
CA VAL A 89 -0.57 -27.29 -3.11
C VAL A 89 -0.42 -28.00 -1.77
N LYS A 90 0.64 -28.78 -1.63
CA LYS A 90 0.91 -29.56 -0.42
C LYS A 90 1.82 -28.79 0.54
N ASN A 91 1.54 -28.88 1.83
CA ASN A 91 2.41 -28.37 2.90
C ASN A 91 3.64 -29.28 3.09
N VAL A 92 4.48 -28.99 4.08
CA VAL A 92 5.67 -29.81 4.35
C VAL A 92 5.33 -31.23 4.80
N PHE A 93 4.12 -31.49 5.29
CA PHE A 93 3.67 -32.81 5.76
C PHE A 93 3.19 -33.70 4.61
N GLY A 94 2.88 -33.13 3.45
CA GLY A 94 2.36 -33.83 2.27
C GLY A 94 0.85 -33.73 2.09
N ASP A 95 0.19 -32.97 2.96
CA ASP A 95 -1.25 -32.74 3.00
C ASP A 95 -1.61 -31.39 2.36
N ILE A 96 -2.89 -31.20 2.03
CA ILE A 96 -3.41 -29.91 1.55
C ILE A 96 -4.01 -29.18 2.76
N PRO A 97 -3.43 -28.03 3.19
CA PRO A 97 -4.00 -27.22 4.26
C PRO A 97 -5.47 -26.87 4.05
N LYS A 98 -6.28 -26.95 5.11
CA LYS A 98 -7.68 -26.53 5.08
C LYS A 98 -7.80 -25.06 5.46
N ILE A 99 -8.38 -24.25 4.59
CA ILE A 99 -8.61 -22.82 4.85
C ILE A 99 -10.10 -22.62 5.09
N THR A 100 -10.48 -21.97 6.19
CA THR A 100 -11.88 -21.74 6.55
C THR A 100 -12.10 -20.28 6.93
N GLN A 101 -12.97 -19.61 6.18
CA GLN A 101 -13.41 -18.26 6.49
C GLN A 101 -14.47 -18.30 7.60
N MET A 102 -14.29 -17.46 8.63
CA MET A 102 -15.23 -17.31 9.73
C MET A 102 -16.14 -16.09 9.53
N GLN A 103 -17.05 -15.83 10.47
CA GLN A 103 -17.96 -14.68 10.43
C GLN A 103 -17.32 -13.35 10.89
N SER A 104 -16.20 -13.44 11.62
CA SER A 104 -15.37 -12.32 12.08
C SER A 104 -14.02 -12.85 12.57
N GLU A 105 -13.07 -11.94 12.82
CA GLU A 105 -11.78 -12.27 13.44
C GLU A 105 -11.93 -12.86 14.85
N ALA A 106 -12.96 -12.48 15.61
CA ALA A 106 -13.26 -13.11 16.89
C ALA A 106 -13.61 -14.61 16.71
N GLY A 107 -14.41 -14.92 15.69
CA GLY A 107 -14.72 -16.30 15.30
C GLY A 107 -13.49 -17.06 14.82
N ALA A 108 -12.63 -16.42 14.02
CA ALA A 108 -11.36 -16.97 13.58
C ALA A 108 -10.44 -17.30 14.76
N ALA A 109 -10.33 -16.41 15.75
CA ALA A 109 -9.51 -16.64 16.94
C ALA A 109 -10.04 -17.79 17.81
N GLY A 110 -11.36 -17.91 17.98
CA GLY A 110 -11.97 -19.03 18.71
C GLY A 110 -11.80 -20.37 17.99
N ALA A 111 -11.96 -20.40 16.67
CA ALA A 111 -11.73 -21.60 15.87
C ALA A 111 -10.25 -22.02 15.86
N LEU A 112 -9.34 -21.03 15.79
CA LEU A 112 -7.90 -21.21 15.97
C LEU A 112 -7.60 -21.84 17.34
N HIS A 113 -8.12 -21.27 18.44
CA HIS A 113 -7.96 -21.83 19.78
C HIS A 113 -8.43 -23.30 19.86
N GLY A 114 -9.62 -23.60 19.34
CA GLY A 114 -10.16 -24.95 19.31
C GLY A 114 -9.30 -25.95 18.53
N ALA A 115 -8.80 -25.57 17.35
CA ALA A 115 -7.94 -26.42 16.53
C ALA A 115 -6.58 -26.71 17.20
N LEU A 116 -5.99 -25.69 17.83
CA LEU A 116 -4.75 -25.84 18.58
C LEU A 116 -4.94 -26.77 19.79
N ALA A 117 -6.04 -26.61 20.54
CA ALA A 117 -6.38 -27.49 21.65
C ALA A 117 -6.65 -28.94 21.22
N ALA A 118 -7.13 -29.14 20.00
CA ALA A 118 -7.30 -30.45 19.36
C ALA A 118 -5.99 -31.02 18.75
N GLY A 119 -4.85 -30.33 18.89
CA GLY A 119 -3.54 -30.83 18.49
C GLY A 119 -3.13 -30.51 17.06
N SER A 120 -3.88 -29.70 16.33
CA SER A 120 -3.52 -29.27 14.98
C SER A 120 -2.52 -28.13 14.99
N LEU A 121 -1.72 -28.02 13.92
CA LEU A 121 -0.94 -26.82 13.61
C LEU A 121 -1.81 -25.84 12.82
N ALA A 122 -2.20 -24.75 13.49
CA ALA A 122 -3.12 -23.77 12.94
C ALA A 122 -2.54 -22.35 12.96
N THR A 123 -2.94 -21.54 11.99
CA THR A 123 -2.51 -20.13 11.84
C THR A 123 -3.69 -19.23 11.43
N THR A 124 -3.44 -17.93 11.40
CA THR A 124 -4.37 -16.89 10.91
C THR A 124 -3.57 -15.71 10.38
N TYR A 125 -4.23 -14.88 9.56
CA TYR A 125 -3.74 -13.60 9.06
C TYR A 125 -4.71 -12.50 9.51
N THR A 126 -4.22 -11.40 10.07
CA THR A 126 -5.08 -10.32 10.58
C THR A 126 -4.34 -8.98 10.62
N ALA A 127 -5.04 -7.90 10.99
CA ALA A 127 -4.49 -6.54 11.16
C ALA A 127 -5.48 -5.68 11.96
N SER A 128 -5.02 -4.58 12.57
CA SER A 128 -5.85 -3.48 13.09
C SER A 128 -7.03 -3.97 13.94
N GLN A 129 -8.25 -3.56 13.58
CA GLN A 129 -9.49 -3.93 14.26
C GLN A 129 -9.65 -5.45 14.41
N GLY A 130 -9.24 -6.19 13.39
CA GLY A 130 -9.30 -7.64 13.38
C GLY A 130 -8.45 -8.25 14.49
N LEU A 131 -7.22 -7.73 14.69
CA LEU A 131 -6.36 -8.19 15.78
C LEU A 131 -6.96 -7.89 17.16
N LEU A 132 -7.58 -6.71 17.33
CA LEU A 132 -8.26 -6.35 18.58
C LEU A 132 -9.39 -7.32 18.93
N LEU A 133 -10.13 -7.81 17.94
CA LEU A 133 -11.19 -8.81 18.12
C LEU A 133 -10.64 -10.20 18.53
N MET A 134 -9.35 -10.47 18.31
CA MET A 134 -8.70 -11.73 18.70
C MET A 134 -8.20 -11.73 20.14
N VAL A 135 -8.04 -10.55 20.78
CA VAL A 135 -7.43 -10.37 22.12
C VAL A 135 -7.97 -11.35 23.18
N PRO A 136 -9.29 -11.56 23.33
CA PRO A 136 -9.79 -12.50 24.35
C PRO A 136 -9.27 -13.92 24.17
N ASN A 137 -9.17 -14.40 22.92
CA ASN A 137 -8.63 -15.72 22.62
C ASN A 137 -7.11 -15.75 22.68
N MET A 138 -6.41 -14.64 22.43
CA MET A 138 -4.95 -14.58 22.61
C MET A 138 -4.58 -14.91 24.06
N TYR A 139 -5.23 -14.32 25.06
CA TYR A 139 -4.98 -14.69 26.46
C TYR A 139 -5.20 -16.18 26.74
N LYS A 140 -6.25 -16.78 26.15
CA LYS A 140 -6.53 -18.22 26.29
C LYS A 140 -5.47 -19.09 25.62
N ILE A 141 -5.06 -18.76 24.41
CA ILE A 141 -4.04 -19.51 23.64
C ILE A 141 -2.68 -19.44 24.36
N ALA A 142 -2.27 -18.26 24.83
CA ALA A 142 -1.02 -18.07 25.55
C ALA A 142 -1.04 -18.73 26.94
N GLY A 143 -2.10 -18.50 27.72
CA GLY A 143 -2.25 -19.09 29.06
C GLY A 143 -2.29 -20.61 29.06
N GLU A 144 -2.75 -21.23 27.95
CA GLU A 144 -2.75 -22.67 27.78
C GLU A 144 -1.51 -23.22 27.05
N LEU A 145 -0.50 -22.36 26.79
CA LEU A 145 0.79 -22.68 26.17
C LEU A 145 0.61 -23.52 24.89
N LEU A 146 -0.20 -22.98 23.97
CA LEU A 146 -0.51 -23.57 22.69
C LEU A 146 0.39 -22.96 21.60
N PRO A 147 1.19 -23.78 20.89
CA PRO A 147 2.07 -23.28 19.83
C PRO A 147 1.27 -22.86 18.60
N CYS A 148 1.35 -21.59 18.21
CA CYS A 148 0.78 -21.07 16.97
C CYS A 148 1.49 -19.78 16.54
N VAL A 149 1.27 -19.39 15.29
CA VAL A 149 1.72 -18.09 14.77
C VAL A 149 0.54 -17.34 14.19
N MET A 150 0.31 -16.12 14.66
CA MET A 150 -0.58 -15.12 14.05
C MET A 150 0.26 -14.18 13.21
N HIS A 151 -0.02 -14.09 11.92
CA HIS A 151 0.69 -13.22 10.99
C HIS A 151 -0.04 -11.89 10.84
N VAL A 152 0.62 -10.80 11.19
CA VAL A 152 0.00 -9.48 11.30
C VAL A 152 0.68 -8.48 10.38
N ALA A 153 -0.05 -8.03 9.37
CA ALA A 153 0.36 -6.87 8.58
C ALA A 153 -0.05 -5.60 9.35
N ALA A 154 0.83 -5.16 10.27
CA ALA A 154 0.57 -4.16 11.30
C ALA A 154 -0.02 -2.86 10.71
N ARG A 155 -1.14 -2.42 11.28
CA ARG A 155 -1.99 -1.36 10.74
C ARG A 155 -2.56 -0.48 11.86
N ALA A 156 -2.70 0.81 11.54
CA ALA A 156 -3.38 1.81 12.36
C ALA A 156 -4.73 1.32 12.93
N VAL A 157 -4.95 1.59 14.21
CA VAL A 157 -6.25 1.40 14.86
C VAL A 157 -7.11 2.65 14.61
N SER A 158 -8.39 2.44 14.34
CA SER A 158 -9.38 3.50 14.13
C SER A 158 -9.61 4.26 15.43
N GLY A 159 -9.07 5.48 15.49
CA GLY A 159 -9.31 6.47 16.54
C GLY A 159 -10.25 7.57 16.06
N GLN A 160 -9.72 8.77 15.84
CA GLN A 160 -10.45 9.90 15.25
C GLN A 160 -10.90 9.65 13.81
N ALA A 161 -10.20 8.76 13.10
CA ALA A 161 -10.55 8.33 11.75
C ALA A 161 -10.05 6.90 11.52
N LEU A 162 -10.65 6.22 10.54
CA LEU A 162 -10.13 4.97 10.03
C LEU A 162 -8.87 5.23 9.20
N SER A 163 -7.83 4.43 9.41
CA SER A 163 -6.73 4.30 8.45
C SER A 163 -6.54 2.84 8.08
N ILE A 164 -6.36 2.57 6.78
CA ILE A 164 -6.00 1.23 6.29
C ILE A 164 -4.49 0.98 6.35
N PHE A 165 -3.71 2.04 6.60
CA PHE A 165 -2.29 2.07 6.37
C PHE A 165 -1.47 1.65 7.61
N GLY A 166 -0.21 1.29 7.37
CA GLY A 166 0.64 0.62 8.35
C GLY A 166 1.18 1.53 9.46
N ASP A 167 0.98 1.10 10.70
CA ASP A 167 1.72 1.50 11.91
C ASP A 167 1.57 0.38 12.96
N HIS A 168 2.13 0.55 14.17
CA HIS A 168 2.19 -0.50 15.19
C HIS A 168 1.09 -0.40 16.26
N GLN A 169 0.07 0.45 16.09
CA GLN A 169 -0.97 0.62 17.12
C GLN A 169 -1.68 -0.69 17.50
N ASP A 170 -1.92 -1.56 16.52
CA ASP A 170 -2.59 -2.84 16.71
C ASP A 170 -1.73 -3.88 17.45
N VAL A 171 -0.49 -4.07 17.02
CA VAL A 171 0.45 -4.99 17.67
C VAL A 171 0.83 -4.52 19.08
N MET A 172 0.93 -3.21 19.30
CA MET A 172 1.19 -2.66 20.64
C MET A 172 -0.01 -2.81 21.58
N ALA A 173 -1.23 -2.87 21.06
CA ALA A 173 -2.44 -3.12 21.85
C ALA A 173 -2.57 -4.57 22.35
N VAL A 174 -1.74 -5.49 21.85
CA VAL A 174 -1.76 -6.91 22.25
C VAL A 174 -0.48 -7.38 22.95
N ARG A 175 0.45 -6.47 23.26
CA ARG A 175 1.76 -6.78 23.87
C ARG A 175 1.69 -7.48 25.23
N GLN A 176 0.56 -7.34 25.92
CA GLN A 176 0.28 -7.89 27.25
C GLN A 176 -0.41 -9.27 27.22
N THR A 177 -0.78 -9.78 26.04
CA THR A 177 -1.59 -11.01 25.91
C THR A 177 -0.84 -12.30 26.24
N GLY A 178 0.48 -12.23 26.44
CA GLY A 178 1.36 -13.40 26.59
C GLY A 178 1.83 -13.99 25.25
N PHE A 179 1.55 -13.34 24.11
CA PHE A 179 2.18 -13.74 22.85
C PHE A 179 3.63 -13.24 22.80
N ALA A 180 4.53 -14.07 22.31
CA ALA A 180 5.80 -13.59 21.81
C ALA A 180 5.57 -12.72 20.57
N MET A 181 6.37 -11.69 20.36
CA MET A 181 6.21 -10.73 19.26
C MET A 181 7.53 -10.59 18.54
N ILE A 182 7.54 -10.94 17.25
CA ILE A 182 8.72 -10.88 16.40
C ILE A 182 8.47 -10.00 15.18
N ASP A 183 9.37 -9.04 14.98
CA ASP A 183 9.34 -7.99 13.96
C ASP A 183 10.17 -8.38 12.73
N ALA A 184 9.69 -7.99 11.56
CA ALA A 184 10.46 -8.01 10.31
C ALA A 184 10.56 -6.59 9.73
N ASP A 185 11.78 -6.16 9.38
CA ASP A 185 12.01 -4.83 8.80
C ASP A 185 12.26 -4.81 7.28
N THR A 186 12.25 -5.99 6.64
CA THR A 186 12.33 -6.16 5.19
C THR A 186 11.38 -7.24 4.68
N VAL A 187 11.13 -7.27 3.36
CA VAL A 187 10.36 -8.35 2.72
C VAL A 187 11.06 -9.71 2.87
N GLN A 188 12.40 -9.72 2.80
CA GLN A 188 13.19 -10.92 3.10
C GLN A 188 12.99 -11.38 4.55
N GLU A 189 13.02 -10.46 5.51
CA GLU A 189 12.77 -10.78 6.92
C GLU A 189 11.33 -11.24 7.18
N CYS A 190 10.34 -10.83 6.37
CA CYS A 190 8.97 -11.36 6.47
C CYS A 190 8.96 -12.89 6.27
N HIS A 191 9.76 -13.40 5.32
CA HIS A 191 9.95 -14.85 5.14
C HIS A 191 10.70 -15.46 6.33
N ASP A 192 11.87 -14.92 6.68
CA ASP A 192 12.75 -15.57 7.65
C ASP A 192 12.18 -15.54 9.07
N MET A 193 11.58 -14.42 9.50
CA MET A 193 10.94 -14.30 10.82
C MET A 193 9.66 -15.12 10.93
N ALA A 194 8.91 -15.30 9.83
CA ALA A 194 7.79 -16.26 9.82
C ALA A 194 8.28 -17.69 10.08
N LEU A 195 9.42 -18.07 9.51
CA LEU A 195 9.99 -19.41 9.71
C LEU A 195 10.50 -19.58 11.14
N VAL A 196 11.27 -18.62 11.65
CA VAL A 196 11.74 -18.59 13.05
C VAL A 196 10.56 -18.71 14.00
N SER A 197 9.47 -17.98 13.77
CA SER A 197 8.26 -18.03 14.61
C SER A 197 7.66 -19.44 14.68
N HIS A 198 7.48 -20.08 13.52
CA HIS A 198 6.86 -21.42 13.44
C HIS A 198 7.74 -22.50 14.07
N LEU A 199 9.06 -22.37 13.98
CA LEU A 199 9.99 -23.30 14.62
C LEU A 199 10.08 -23.07 16.13
N ALA A 200 10.22 -21.80 16.55
CA ALA A 200 10.36 -21.43 17.95
C ALA A 200 9.10 -21.72 18.77
N THR A 201 7.91 -21.44 18.22
CA THR A 201 6.64 -21.66 18.94
C THR A 201 6.46 -23.12 19.36
N LEU A 202 6.88 -24.08 18.53
CA LEU A 202 6.79 -25.51 18.84
C LEU A 202 7.63 -25.88 20.07
N ARG A 203 8.86 -25.37 20.13
CA ARG A 203 9.82 -25.65 21.23
C ARG A 203 9.46 -24.89 22.50
N ALA A 204 9.14 -23.60 22.36
CA ALA A 204 8.81 -22.71 23.47
C ALA A 204 7.41 -22.97 24.05
N ARG A 205 6.48 -23.49 23.24
CA ARG A 205 5.03 -23.56 23.49
C ARG A 205 4.34 -22.20 23.66
N VAL A 206 5.09 -21.11 23.59
CA VAL A 206 4.57 -19.74 23.59
C VAL A 206 4.08 -19.43 22.17
N PRO A 207 2.86 -18.92 21.99
CA PRO A 207 2.36 -18.49 20.68
C PRO A 207 3.03 -17.19 20.23
N PHE A 208 3.14 -16.99 18.91
CA PHE A 208 3.83 -15.84 18.32
C PHE A 208 2.87 -14.94 17.52
N VAL A 209 3.05 -13.62 17.66
CA VAL A 209 2.68 -12.62 16.66
C VAL A 209 3.93 -12.37 15.81
N SER A 210 3.89 -12.79 14.55
CA SER A 210 4.89 -12.40 13.56
C SER A 210 4.33 -11.20 12.79
N PHE A 211 4.94 -10.04 12.95
CA PHE A 211 4.41 -8.79 12.40
C PHE A 211 5.40 -8.07 11.50
N PHE A 212 4.82 -7.33 10.56
CA PHE A 212 5.53 -6.54 9.55
C PHE A 212 4.63 -5.40 9.09
N ASP A 213 5.23 -4.33 8.60
CA ASP A 213 4.49 -3.09 8.33
C ASP A 213 3.47 -3.22 7.19
N GLY A 214 2.21 -2.91 7.51
CA GLY A 214 1.11 -2.81 6.57
C GLY A 214 1.40 -1.84 5.43
N PHE A 215 1.07 -2.25 4.22
CA PHE A 215 1.48 -1.69 2.92
C PHE A 215 3.00 -1.60 2.68
N ARG A 216 3.76 -0.99 3.58
CA ARG A 216 5.18 -0.68 3.39
C ARG A 216 6.06 -1.92 3.19
N LEU A 217 5.73 -3.04 3.85
CA LEU A 217 6.34 -4.35 3.60
C LEU A 217 5.34 -5.32 2.96
N SER A 218 4.11 -5.40 3.50
CA SER A 218 3.10 -6.36 3.03
C SER A 218 2.78 -6.29 1.53
N HIS A 219 2.90 -5.10 0.91
CA HIS A 219 2.59 -4.84 -0.50
C HIS A 219 3.80 -4.32 -1.29
N CYS A 220 4.97 -4.23 -0.67
CA CYS A 220 6.20 -3.89 -1.36
C CYS A 220 6.77 -5.15 -1.99
N ILE A 221 6.91 -5.16 -3.31
CA ILE A 221 7.49 -6.27 -4.04
C ILE A 221 9.01 -6.13 -3.99
N GLN A 222 9.71 -7.19 -3.61
CA GLN A 222 11.15 -7.31 -3.66
C GLN A 222 11.59 -8.69 -4.14
N LYS A 223 12.86 -8.79 -4.52
CA LYS A 223 13.52 -10.06 -4.79
C LYS A 223 13.91 -10.73 -3.46
N VAL A 224 13.30 -11.87 -3.16
CA VAL A 224 13.45 -12.63 -1.91
C VAL A 224 14.13 -13.96 -2.20
N ASP A 225 15.11 -14.32 -1.38
CA ASP A 225 15.69 -15.65 -1.30
C ASP A 225 14.79 -16.55 -0.44
N THR A 226 14.00 -17.39 -1.10
CA THR A 226 13.06 -18.30 -0.45
C THR A 226 13.72 -19.60 -0.02
N LEU A 227 13.24 -20.18 1.08
CA LEU A 227 13.66 -21.52 1.49
C LEU A 227 12.68 -22.57 0.90
N PRO A 228 13.16 -23.71 0.38
CA PRO A 228 12.27 -24.74 -0.14
C PRO A 228 11.65 -25.58 0.98
N TYR A 229 10.43 -26.09 0.75
CA TYR A 229 9.63 -26.81 1.75
C TYR A 229 10.32 -28.06 2.30
N ASN A 230 11.14 -28.74 1.50
CA ASN A 230 11.90 -29.90 1.95
C ASN A 230 12.97 -29.53 3.00
N GLN A 231 13.56 -28.34 2.89
CA GLN A 231 14.49 -27.83 3.90
C GLN A 231 13.75 -27.38 5.15
N MET A 232 12.64 -26.62 5.01
CA MET A 232 11.77 -26.27 6.15
C MET A 232 11.32 -27.52 6.93
N ARG A 233 10.94 -28.60 6.23
CA ARG A 233 10.56 -29.88 6.85
C ARG A 233 11.67 -30.44 7.75
N ARG A 234 12.93 -30.36 7.33
CA ARG A 234 14.09 -30.86 8.09
C ARG A 234 14.36 -30.03 9.34
N MET A 235 13.86 -28.79 9.39
CA MET A 235 14.06 -27.89 10.52
C MET A 235 13.02 -28.12 11.64
N ILE A 236 11.90 -28.77 11.36
CA ILE A 236 10.86 -29.04 12.36
C ILE A 236 11.39 -29.96 13.47
N ASP A 237 11.27 -29.51 14.72
CA ASP A 237 11.46 -30.38 15.88
C ASP A 237 10.29 -31.36 16.00
N MET A 238 10.49 -32.56 15.45
CA MET A 238 9.48 -33.63 15.47
C MET A 238 9.13 -34.08 16.89
N LYS A 239 10.05 -33.96 17.86
CA LYS A 239 9.77 -34.28 19.27
C LYS A 239 8.82 -33.25 19.87
N ALA A 240 9.07 -31.96 19.63
CA ALA A 240 8.19 -30.89 20.07
C ALA A 240 6.79 -30.98 19.43
N LEU A 241 6.73 -31.25 18.12
CA LEU A 241 5.47 -31.48 17.41
C LEU A 241 4.67 -32.66 17.97
N ASN A 242 5.34 -33.81 18.17
CA ASN A 242 4.68 -34.99 18.75
C ASN A 242 4.22 -34.72 20.18
N ALA A 243 4.97 -33.93 20.96
CA ALA A 243 4.56 -33.52 22.29
C ALA A 243 3.32 -32.61 22.27
N HIS A 244 3.20 -31.70 21.29
CA HIS A 244 1.97 -30.91 21.08
C HIS A 244 0.76 -31.80 20.82
N ARG A 245 0.88 -32.71 19.86
CA ARG A 245 -0.17 -33.69 19.54
C ARG A 245 -0.53 -34.59 20.72
N ALA A 246 0.45 -34.97 21.54
CA ALA A 246 0.22 -35.80 22.72
C ALA A 246 -0.61 -35.10 23.81
N ARG A 247 -0.58 -33.76 23.84
CA ARG A 247 -1.38 -32.90 24.74
C ARG A 247 -2.74 -32.53 24.17
N ALA A 248 -3.12 -33.01 22.99
CA ALA A 248 -4.41 -32.70 22.38
C ALA A 248 -5.60 -33.20 23.22
N LEU A 249 -6.73 -32.48 23.17
CA LEU A 249 -8.00 -32.99 23.65
C LEU A 249 -8.37 -34.25 22.86
N ASN A 250 -8.48 -35.38 23.55
CA ASN A 250 -8.80 -36.66 22.93
C ASN A 250 -9.59 -37.53 23.91
N PRO A 251 -10.74 -38.11 23.50
CA PRO A 251 -11.60 -38.90 24.39
C PRO A 251 -10.95 -40.17 24.94
N THR A 252 -9.88 -40.68 24.32
CA THR A 252 -9.14 -41.85 24.82
C THR A 252 -8.06 -41.49 25.85
N ARG A 253 -7.80 -40.18 26.06
CA ARG A 253 -6.87 -39.64 27.06
C ARG A 253 -7.38 -38.29 27.59
N PRO A 254 -8.58 -38.25 28.19
CA PRO A 254 -9.25 -37.00 28.48
C PRO A 254 -8.56 -36.21 29.60
N TYR A 255 -8.63 -34.90 29.50
CA TYR A 255 -8.31 -33.96 30.56
C TYR A 255 -9.21 -32.73 30.42
N VAL A 256 -9.30 -31.90 31.46
CA VAL A 256 -10.07 -30.65 31.45
C VAL A 256 -9.11 -29.46 31.33
N ARG A 257 -9.51 -28.43 30.59
CA ARG A 257 -8.79 -27.16 30.45
C ARG A 257 -9.77 -25.99 30.52
N GLY A 258 -9.28 -24.81 30.88
CA GLY A 258 -10.12 -23.62 30.99
C GLY A 258 -11.12 -23.71 32.14
N THR A 259 -10.68 -24.25 33.28
CA THR A 259 -11.45 -24.30 34.54
C THR A 259 -11.77 -22.90 35.06
N ASN A 260 -12.76 -22.83 35.94
CA ASN A 260 -12.96 -21.66 36.80
C ASN A 260 -12.12 -21.84 38.08
N GLU A 261 -11.28 -20.86 38.39
CA GLU A 261 -10.32 -20.93 39.50
C GLU A 261 -10.61 -19.82 40.52
N ASN A 262 -10.50 -20.17 41.80
CA ASN A 262 -10.64 -19.24 42.91
C ASN A 262 -9.30 -18.53 43.20
N PRO A 263 -9.31 -17.47 44.03
CA PRO A 263 -8.08 -16.74 44.40
C PRO A 263 -7.01 -17.58 45.11
N ASP A 264 -7.36 -18.75 45.64
CA ASP A 264 -6.46 -19.66 46.35
C ASP A 264 -5.44 -20.35 45.44
N VAL A 265 -5.71 -20.48 44.14
CA VAL A 265 -4.82 -21.16 43.17
C VAL A 265 -4.54 -20.37 41.89
N TYR A 266 -5.40 -19.41 41.51
CA TYR A 266 -5.27 -18.70 40.23
C TYR A 266 -3.90 -18.03 40.05
N PHE A 267 -3.39 -17.36 41.10
CA PHE A 267 -2.12 -16.64 41.01
C PHE A 267 -0.94 -17.60 40.79
N GLN A 268 -0.87 -18.68 41.58
CA GLN A 268 0.17 -19.70 41.47
C GLN A 268 0.14 -20.38 40.10
N GLN A 269 -1.05 -20.65 39.56
CA GLN A 269 -1.20 -21.29 38.26
C GLN A 269 -0.82 -20.36 37.11
N PHE A 270 -1.07 -19.05 37.23
CA PHE A 270 -0.65 -18.07 36.24
C PHE A 270 0.89 -17.96 36.18
N GLU A 271 1.55 -17.86 37.34
CA GLU A 271 3.02 -17.79 37.47
C GLU A 271 3.73 -19.11 37.07
N ALA A 272 3.02 -20.24 37.06
CA ALA A 272 3.59 -21.53 36.63
C ALA A 272 4.06 -21.52 35.16
N SER A 273 3.63 -20.54 34.37
CA SER A 273 4.03 -20.37 32.96
C SER A 273 5.39 -19.67 32.78
N ASN A 274 5.94 -19.01 33.80
CA ASN A 274 7.13 -18.15 33.70
C ASN A 274 8.33 -18.85 33.05
N ALA A 275 8.61 -20.10 33.44
CA ALA A 275 9.74 -20.86 32.91
C ALA A 275 9.68 -21.12 31.40
N PHE A 276 8.52 -20.99 30.76
CA PHE A 276 8.38 -21.04 29.30
C PHE A 276 8.78 -19.70 28.66
N TYR A 277 8.34 -18.59 29.25
CA TYR A 277 8.68 -17.24 28.79
C TYR A 277 10.18 -16.94 28.99
N ASP A 278 10.76 -17.29 30.13
CA ASP A 278 12.18 -17.08 30.43
C ASP A 278 13.10 -17.79 29.42
N LYS A 279 12.68 -18.97 28.92
CA LYS A 279 13.43 -19.74 27.92
C LYS A 279 13.20 -19.30 26.49
N THR A 280 12.14 -18.54 26.22
CA THR A 280 11.73 -18.18 24.86
C THR A 280 12.80 -17.36 24.13
N PRO A 281 13.45 -16.33 24.72
CA PRO A 281 14.53 -15.59 24.06
C PRO A 281 15.66 -16.50 23.56
N GLN A 282 16.15 -17.42 24.40
CA GLN A 282 17.19 -18.37 24.02
C GLN A 282 16.73 -19.28 22.87
N ILE A 283 15.51 -19.82 22.94
CA ILE A 283 14.96 -20.67 21.88
C ILE A 283 14.88 -19.91 20.56
N VAL A 284 14.40 -18.66 20.57
CA VAL A 284 14.32 -17.82 19.36
C VAL A 284 15.72 -17.59 18.79
N LYS A 285 16.71 -17.27 19.64
CA LYS A 285 18.10 -17.10 19.21
C LYS A 285 18.66 -18.36 18.54
N GLU A 286 18.44 -19.53 19.15
CA GLU A 286 18.85 -20.80 18.57
C GLU A 286 18.17 -21.08 17.22
N GLU A 287 16.88 -20.74 17.07
CA GLU A 287 16.19 -20.87 15.78
C GLU A 287 16.68 -19.87 14.74
N MET A 288 17.02 -18.63 15.13
CA MET A 288 17.69 -17.66 14.26
C MET A 288 19.05 -18.18 13.77
N ASP A 289 19.86 -18.76 14.67
CA ASP A 289 21.15 -19.36 14.32
C ASP A 289 20.98 -20.55 13.37
N ARG A 290 19.97 -21.40 13.59
CA ARG A 290 19.63 -22.53 12.70
C ARG A 290 19.18 -22.06 11.33
N VAL A 291 18.35 -21.02 11.24
CA VAL A 291 17.96 -20.40 9.97
C VAL A 291 19.18 -19.83 9.28
N GLY A 292 20.02 -19.07 9.99
CA GLY A 292 21.24 -18.48 9.42
C GLY A 292 22.26 -19.51 8.93
N ALA A 293 22.38 -20.65 9.59
CA ALA A 293 23.25 -21.75 9.14
C ALA A 293 22.82 -22.34 7.78
N VAL A 294 21.53 -22.26 7.45
CA VAL A 294 20.97 -22.79 6.19
C VAL A 294 20.93 -21.70 5.11
N THR A 295 20.59 -20.47 5.50
CA THR A 295 20.34 -19.38 4.56
C THR A 295 21.54 -18.46 4.32
N GLY A 296 22.53 -18.48 5.22
CA GLY A 296 23.61 -17.50 5.29
C GLY A 296 23.19 -16.14 5.84
N ARG A 297 21.92 -15.96 6.23
CA ARG A 297 21.38 -14.72 6.79
C ARG A 297 21.29 -14.84 8.31
N HIS A 298 22.18 -14.13 9.00
CA HIS A 298 22.28 -14.21 10.45
C HIS A 298 21.45 -13.11 11.12
N TYR A 299 20.72 -13.51 12.15
CA TYR A 299 19.86 -12.63 12.95
C TYR A 299 20.22 -12.77 14.43
N ASP A 300 19.96 -11.73 15.20
CA ASP A 300 19.99 -11.76 16.65
C ASP A 300 18.68 -11.17 17.22
N LEU A 301 18.43 -11.37 18.52
CA LEU A 301 17.24 -10.82 19.17
C LEU A 301 17.21 -9.29 19.08
N PHE A 302 18.38 -8.66 19.12
CA PHE A 302 18.61 -7.24 18.91
C PHE A 302 19.77 -7.05 17.94
N GLN A 303 19.46 -6.57 16.72
CA GLN A 303 20.43 -6.46 15.64
C GLN A 303 21.05 -5.05 15.60
N TRP A 304 22.37 -4.95 15.80
CA TRP A 304 23.11 -3.70 15.65
C TRP A 304 23.63 -3.51 14.22
N SER A 305 23.47 -2.29 13.68
CA SER A 305 24.14 -1.82 12.46
C SER A 305 24.71 -0.42 12.71
N GLY A 306 26.00 -0.23 12.41
CA GLY A 306 26.70 1.06 12.57
C GLY A 306 28.10 0.91 13.16
N PRO A 307 28.82 2.03 13.40
CA PRO A 307 30.16 2.01 13.96
C PRO A 307 30.23 1.30 15.31
N LYS A 308 31.30 0.53 15.56
CA LYS A 308 31.51 -0.14 16.86
C LYS A 308 31.77 0.84 18.01
N ASP A 309 32.26 2.04 17.68
CA ASP A 309 32.52 3.15 18.58
C ASP A 309 31.41 4.22 18.52
N ALA A 310 30.20 3.84 18.10
CA ALA A 310 29.06 4.75 18.06
C ALA A 310 28.80 5.39 19.43
N GLU A 311 28.56 6.70 19.43
CA GLU A 311 28.24 7.47 20.63
C GLU A 311 26.73 7.66 20.81
N ALA A 312 25.97 7.44 19.75
CA ALA A 312 24.52 7.52 19.75
C ALA A 312 23.90 6.29 19.07
N ALA A 313 22.71 5.90 19.55
CA ALA A 313 21.93 4.81 18.98
C ALA A 313 20.50 5.29 18.65
N ILE A 314 19.96 4.80 17.54
CA ILE A 314 18.53 4.85 17.24
C ILE A 314 17.96 3.45 17.48
N VAL A 315 16.96 3.31 18.34
CA VAL A 315 16.27 2.03 18.58
C VAL A 315 14.89 2.10 17.92
N ILE A 316 14.59 1.15 17.03
CA ILE A 316 13.40 1.21 16.18
C ILE A 316 12.95 -0.19 15.74
N LEU A 317 11.63 -0.38 15.65
CA LEU A 317 10.97 -1.56 15.09
C LEU A 317 10.46 -1.29 13.65
N GLY A 318 10.28 -2.34 12.87
CA GLY A 318 9.67 -2.30 11.54
C GLY A 318 10.59 -1.69 10.47
N SER A 319 10.01 -1.42 9.30
CA SER A 319 10.72 -1.00 8.08
C SER A 319 11.54 0.27 8.22
N GLY A 320 11.25 1.09 9.23
CA GLY A 320 12.03 2.29 9.55
C GLY A 320 13.47 1.96 9.95
N GLY A 321 13.72 0.79 10.55
CA GLY A 321 15.08 0.32 10.86
C GLY A 321 15.95 0.19 9.60
N SER A 322 15.38 -0.29 8.49
CA SER A 322 16.05 -0.36 7.19
C SER A 322 16.36 1.03 6.61
N VAL A 323 15.45 2.00 6.77
CA VAL A 323 15.68 3.39 6.33
C VAL A 323 16.76 4.07 7.15
N VAL A 324 16.79 3.85 8.47
CA VAL A 324 17.86 4.37 9.33
C VAL A 324 19.19 3.78 8.89
N GLU A 325 19.26 2.47 8.69
CA GLU A 325 20.48 1.76 8.29
C GLU A 325 21.03 2.28 6.95
N GLU A 326 20.17 2.47 5.95
CA GLU A 326 20.53 3.04 4.64
C GLU A 326 21.05 4.49 4.77
N SER A 327 20.56 5.24 5.76
CA SER A 327 20.92 6.64 5.98
C SER A 327 22.18 6.83 6.83
N LEU A 328 22.67 5.79 7.53
CA LEU A 328 23.84 5.88 8.41
C LEU A 328 25.11 6.39 7.71
N PRO A 329 25.45 5.97 6.47
CA PRO A 329 26.63 6.52 5.78
C PRO A 329 26.57 8.03 5.59
N TYR A 330 25.40 8.57 5.21
CA TYR A 330 25.19 10.01 5.04
C TYR A 330 25.31 10.75 6.38
N VAL A 331 24.64 10.26 7.42
CA VAL A 331 24.65 10.88 8.75
C VAL A 331 26.05 10.86 9.36
N ASN A 332 26.76 9.73 9.26
CA ASN A 332 28.08 9.56 9.86
C ASN A 332 29.19 10.31 9.09
N ALA A 333 29.02 10.53 7.78
CA ALA A 333 29.93 11.37 6.99
C ALA A 333 29.98 12.83 7.50
N GLN A 334 28.97 13.27 8.25
CA GLN A 334 28.93 14.59 8.89
C GLN A 334 29.63 14.63 10.26
N GLY A 335 30.41 13.60 10.61
CA GLY A 335 31.16 13.51 11.87
C GLY A 335 30.34 13.00 13.06
N LYS A 336 29.05 12.68 12.86
CA LYS A 336 28.23 12.00 13.87
C LYS A 336 28.62 10.52 13.93
N LYS A 337 28.48 9.90 15.10
CA LYS A 337 28.76 8.47 15.31
C LYS A 337 27.49 7.77 15.77
N VAL A 338 26.58 7.57 14.82
CA VAL A 338 25.25 7.00 15.04
C VAL A 338 25.22 5.57 14.49
N GLY A 339 24.56 4.68 15.23
CA GLY A 339 24.11 3.40 14.70
C GLY A 339 22.64 3.15 15.00
N VAL A 340 22.13 2.04 14.50
CA VAL A 340 20.75 1.58 14.74
C VAL A 340 20.78 0.23 15.44
N LEU A 341 19.95 0.10 16.47
CA LEU A 341 19.67 -1.17 17.14
C LEU A 341 18.23 -1.56 16.85
N LYS A 342 18.04 -2.70 16.22
CA LYS A 342 16.76 -3.15 15.70
C LYS A 342 16.30 -4.37 16.49
N PRO A 343 15.37 -4.24 17.44
CA PRO A 343 14.79 -5.41 18.10
C PRO A 343 14.11 -6.29 17.06
N ARG A 344 14.41 -7.58 17.06
CA ARG A 344 13.67 -8.59 16.29
C ARG A 344 12.65 -9.25 17.19
N LEU A 345 13.07 -9.70 18.37
CA LEU A 345 12.15 -10.19 19.39
C LEU A 345 11.76 -9.03 20.33
N TYR A 346 10.57 -8.46 20.11
CA TYR A 346 10.03 -7.41 20.99
C TYR A 346 9.48 -8.00 22.30
N ARG A 347 8.85 -9.19 22.23
CA ARG A 347 8.37 -9.93 23.39
C ARG A 347 8.71 -11.43 23.26
N PRO A 348 9.16 -12.10 24.34
CA PRO A 348 9.60 -11.53 25.61
C PRO A 348 10.82 -10.62 25.44
N TRP A 349 10.87 -9.52 26.20
CA TRP A 349 11.96 -8.55 26.12
C TRP A 349 13.17 -9.03 26.94
N SER A 350 14.29 -9.33 26.27
CA SER A 350 15.54 -9.72 26.95
C SER A 350 16.43 -8.51 27.18
N ALA A 351 16.39 -7.95 28.39
CA ALA A 351 17.24 -6.82 28.79
C ALA A 351 18.74 -7.14 28.68
N GLU A 352 19.14 -8.38 29.00
CA GLU A 352 20.53 -8.84 28.88
C GLU A 352 21.03 -8.78 27.43
N ASP A 353 20.28 -9.37 26.49
CA ASP A 353 20.65 -9.39 25.08
C ASP A 353 20.62 -7.99 24.47
N PHE A 354 19.68 -7.13 24.88
CA PHE A 354 19.63 -5.73 24.48
C PHE A 354 20.93 -5.00 24.87
N LEU A 355 21.33 -5.11 26.13
CA LEU A 355 22.53 -4.43 26.64
C LEU A 355 23.81 -4.99 26.01
N LYS A 356 23.84 -6.29 25.69
CA LYS A 356 24.95 -6.95 25.00
C LYS A 356 25.10 -6.45 23.56
N ALA A 357 23.99 -6.24 22.86
CA ALA A 357 23.98 -5.73 21.49
C ALA A 357 24.31 -4.22 21.40
N LEU A 358 23.99 -3.45 22.45
CA LEU A 358 24.25 -2.01 22.51
C LEU A 358 25.75 -1.70 22.75
N PRO A 359 26.44 -0.96 21.86
CA PRO A 359 27.84 -0.62 22.08
C PRO A 359 28.10 0.11 23.40
N LYS A 360 29.24 -0.20 24.03
CA LYS A 360 29.62 0.39 25.33
C LYS A 360 29.87 1.89 25.27
N SER A 361 30.24 2.41 24.09
CA SER A 361 30.50 3.84 23.83
C SER A 361 29.25 4.70 23.73
N VAL A 362 28.06 4.10 23.61
CA VAL A 362 26.80 4.84 23.48
C VAL A 362 26.52 5.66 24.74
N LYS A 363 26.22 6.94 24.54
CA LYS A 363 25.88 7.94 25.57
C LYS A 363 24.47 8.52 25.36
N ARG A 364 23.87 8.34 24.19
CA ARG A 364 22.58 8.94 23.82
C ARG A 364 21.77 7.95 22.99
N ILE A 365 20.48 7.82 23.27
CA ILE A 365 19.57 6.91 22.58
C ILE A 365 18.31 7.67 22.18
N ALA A 366 17.93 7.60 20.91
CA ALA A 366 16.59 7.96 20.46
C ALA A 366 15.80 6.69 20.20
N VAL A 367 14.66 6.55 20.85
CA VAL A 367 13.74 5.42 20.64
C VAL A 367 12.58 5.88 19.78
N LEU A 368 12.36 5.21 18.66
CA LEU A 368 11.38 5.59 17.66
C LEU A 368 10.21 4.60 17.63
N ASP A 369 9.08 5.03 18.18
CA ASP A 369 7.84 4.25 18.23
C ASP A 369 6.94 4.59 17.04
N ARG A 370 6.45 3.54 16.37
CA ARG A 370 5.46 3.68 15.29
C ARG A 370 4.03 3.56 15.82
N THR A 371 3.76 4.14 16.98
CA THR A 371 2.45 4.14 17.64
C THR A 371 2.25 5.45 18.42
N LYS A 372 1.05 5.66 18.95
CA LYS A 372 0.75 6.74 19.88
C LYS A 372 -0.17 6.20 20.97
N GLU A 373 0.24 6.32 22.22
CA GLU A 373 -0.61 6.04 23.39
C GLU A 373 -1.01 7.37 24.07
N PRO A 374 -2.19 7.96 23.74
CA PRO A 374 -2.55 9.27 24.28
C PRO A 374 -2.62 9.26 25.81
N GLY A 375 -1.86 10.15 26.45
CA GLY A 375 -1.81 10.29 27.91
C GLY A 375 -0.79 9.39 28.61
N ALA A 376 -0.13 8.48 27.90
CA ALA A 376 0.96 7.69 28.46
C ALA A 376 2.21 8.56 28.72
N LEU A 377 3.06 8.11 29.65
CA LEU A 377 4.36 8.75 29.93
C LEU A 377 5.31 8.71 28.73
N GLY A 378 5.15 7.71 27.87
CA GLY A 378 5.88 7.54 26.62
C GLY A 378 5.36 6.29 25.91
N GLU A 379 5.79 6.09 24.67
CA GLU A 379 5.38 4.95 23.86
C GLU A 379 6.07 3.63 24.30
N PRO A 380 5.52 2.44 23.92
CA PRO A 380 5.92 1.16 24.50
C PRO A 380 7.40 0.81 24.37
N LEU A 381 8.00 0.97 23.18
CA LEU A 381 9.41 0.64 22.98
C LEU A 381 10.30 1.61 23.77
N TYR A 382 9.96 2.90 23.78
CA TYR A 382 10.64 3.89 24.61
C TYR A 382 10.63 3.50 26.09
N LEU A 383 9.49 3.07 26.63
CA LEU A 383 9.39 2.66 28.05
C LEU A 383 10.25 1.42 28.35
N ASP A 384 10.25 0.41 27.47
CA ASP A 384 11.07 -0.80 27.64
C ASP A 384 12.57 -0.47 27.62
N VAL A 385 13.01 0.38 26.70
CA VAL A 385 14.41 0.82 26.61
C VAL A 385 14.80 1.67 27.81
N ALA A 386 13.96 2.62 28.21
CA ALA A 386 14.22 3.49 29.35
C ALA A 386 14.37 2.69 30.65
N SER A 387 13.45 1.76 30.90
CA SER A 387 13.52 0.83 32.04
C SER A 387 14.78 -0.04 31.97
N THR A 388 15.11 -0.61 30.80
CA THR A 388 16.32 -1.44 30.62
C THR A 388 17.61 -0.67 30.96
N ILE A 389 17.75 0.56 30.48
CA ILE A 389 18.94 1.40 30.75
C ILE A 389 19.01 1.82 32.22
N GLN A 390 17.86 2.10 32.83
CA GLN A 390 17.77 2.45 34.25
C GLN A 390 18.20 1.27 35.13
N GLU A 391 17.64 0.08 34.88
CA GLU A 391 17.95 -1.15 35.64
C GLU A 391 19.39 -1.62 35.42
N SER A 392 19.99 -1.34 34.26
CA SER A 392 21.39 -1.67 34.01
C SER A 392 22.39 -0.78 34.75
N GLY A 393 21.93 0.26 35.46
CA GLY A 393 22.79 1.25 36.12
C GLY A 393 23.57 2.16 35.16
N ARG A 394 23.27 2.16 33.84
CA ARG A 394 23.90 3.05 32.84
C ARG A 394 23.19 4.40 32.77
N SER A 395 22.94 5.01 33.93
CA SER A 395 22.17 6.26 34.08
C SER A 395 22.82 7.48 33.43
N ASN A 396 24.07 7.37 32.99
CA ASN A 396 24.77 8.38 32.20
C ASN A 396 24.32 8.42 30.72
N ILE A 397 23.50 7.46 30.27
CA ILE A 397 22.93 7.44 28.92
C ILE A 397 21.65 8.28 28.90
N LYS A 398 21.61 9.30 28.06
CA LYS A 398 20.37 10.05 27.79
C LYS A 398 19.48 9.25 26.85
N VAL A 399 18.30 8.86 27.30
CA VAL A 399 17.25 8.25 26.45
C VAL A 399 16.20 9.30 26.14
N ILE A 400 15.79 9.41 24.87
CA ILE A 400 14.69 10.26 24.41
C ILE A 400 13.72 9.44 23.53
N GLY A 401 12.43 9.76 23.59
CA GLY A 401 11.38 9.10 22.81
C GLY A 401 10.90 9.96 21.64
N GLY A 402 10.58 9.32 20.52
CA GLY A 402 10.03 9.96 19.34
C GLY A 402 9.00 9.09 18.63
N ARG A 403 8.02 9.72 17.99
CA ARG A 403 7.02 9.04 17.15
C ARG A 403 7.28 9.25 15.67
N TRP A 404 7.02 8.22 14.87
CA TRP A 404 7.15 8.27 13.42
C TRP A 404 6.07 7.45 12.72
N GLY A 405 5.85 7.70 11.43
CA GLY A 405 5.21 6.73 10.52
C GLY A 405 3.77 6.30 10.82
N LEU A 406 3.01 7.05 11.64
CA LEU A 406 1.60 6.75 11.94
C LEU A 406 0.76 6.79 10.66
N GLY A 407 -0.13 5.82 10.49
CA GLY A 407 -0.93 5.68 9.27
C GLY A 407 -0.09 5.69 7.99
N GLN A 408 1.14 5.15 8.04
CA GLN A 408 2.11 5.12 6.94
C GLN A 408 2.57 6.50 6.44
N LYS A 409 2.57 7.52 7.31
CA LYS A 409 3.30 8.77 7.06
C LYS A 409 4.74 8.44 6.62
N GLU A 410 5.25 9.17 5.63
CA GLU A 410 6.59 8.93 5.09
C GLU A 410 7.67 9.11 6.18
N PHE A 411 8.63 8.18 6.19
CA PHE A 411 9.82 8.25 7.03
C PHE A 411 11.02 8.05 6.11
N THR A 412 11.65 9.16 5.75
CA THR A 412 12.67 9.23 4.71
C THR A 412 14.04 9.55 5.33
N PRO A 413 15.14 9.53 4.55
CA PRO A 413 16.47 9.87 5.05
C PRO A 413 16.56 11.25 5.72
N LYS A 414 15.71 12.22 5.32
CA LYS A 414 15.66 13.54 5.98
C LYS A 414 15.11 13.47 7.41
N CYS A 415 14.19 12.54 7.67
CA CYS A 415 13.70 12.27 9.02
C CYS A 415 14.81 11.66 9.88
N VAL A 416 15.59 10.72 9.33
CA VAL A 416 16.72 10.11 10.04
C VAL A 416 17.80 11.15 10.38
N ALA A 417 18.12 12.02 9.43
CA ALA A 417 19.05 13.13 9.66
C ALA A 417 18.56 14.05 10.79
N ALA A 418 17.28 14.44 10.78
CA ALA A 418 16.70 15.27 11.85
C ALA A 418 16.76 14.60 13.23
N VAL A 419 16.53 13.29 13.32
CA VAL A 419 16.66 12.53 14.57
C VAL A 419 18.13 12.50 15.04
N ALA A 420 19.06 12.27 14.12
CA ALA A 420 20.49 12.30 14.43
C ALA A 420 20.96 13.69 14.88
N ASP A 421 20.48 14.76 14.25
CA ASP A 421 20.74 16.14 14.65
C ASP A 421 20.22 16.41 16.06
N ASN A 422 18.99 15.98 16.35
CA ASN A 422 18.39 16.12 17.67
C ASN A 422 19.20 15.39 18.76
N LEU A 423 19.73 14.21 18.47
CA LEU A 423 20.60 13.46 19.40
C LEU A 423 21.90 14.21 19.75
N TYR A 424 22.41 15.03 18.84
CA TYR A 424 23.64 15.81 19.04
C TYR A 424 23.38 17.26 19.46
N ALA A 425 22.12 17.69 19.53
CA ALA A 425 21.75 19.01 20.02
C ALA A 425 22.19 19.18 21.48
N GLN A 426 22.48 20.43 21.86
CA GLN A 426 22.79 20.77 23.26
C GLN A 426 21.61 20.45 24.19
N TYR A 427 20.39 20.65 23.70
CA TYR A 427 19.14 20.34 24.38
C TYR A 427 18.27 19.47 23.47
N PRO A 428 18.49 18.14 23.44
CA PRO A 428 17.69 17.23 22.63
C PRO A 428 16.21 17.32 23.01
N LYS A 429 15.35 17.51 22.02
CA LYS A 429 13.89 17.45 22.19
C LYS A 429 13.49 16.01 22.50
N ASP A 430 12.76 15.84 23.58
CA ASP A 430 12.17 14.56 23.99
C ASP A 430 10.67 14.53 23.61
N HIS A 431 10.07 13.34 23.62
CA HIS A 431 8.67 13.08 23.24
C HIS A 431 8.28 13.68 21.88
N PHE A 432 9.23 13.70 20.95
CA PHE A 432 9.10 14.40 19.67
C PHE A 432 8.23 13.62 18.66
N SER A 433 7.92 14.26 17.54
CA SER A 433 7.41 13.63 16.32
C SER A 433 8.33 13.94 15.15
N VAL A 434 8.36 13.10 14.13
CA VAL A 434 9.13 13.35 12.91
C VAL A 434 8.31 12.96 11.68
N GLY A 435 8.39 13.75 10.61
CA GLY A 435 7.61 13.58 9.39
C GLY A 435 6.30 14.39 9.32
N ILE A 436 6.06 15.31 10.27
CA ILE A 436 4.93 16.24 10.28
C ILE A 436 5.37 17.62 10.77
N GLU A 437 4.57 18.65 10.51
CA GLU A 437 4.68 19.95 11.16
C GLU A 437 3.67 20.05 12.31
N ASP A 438 4.17 19.99 13.55
CA ASP A 438 3.38 20.22 14.76
C ASP A 438 3.65 21.63 15.29
N ASP A 439 2.90 22.59 14.77
CA ASP A 439 2.89 23.99 15.15
C ASP A 439 1.95 24.29 16.34
N VAL A 440 1.35 23.27 16.94
CA VAL A 440 0.44 23.40 18.10
C VAL A 440 1.13 23.02 19.39
N THR A 441 1.74 21.83 19.44
CA THR A 441 2.47 21.36 20.64
C THR A 441 3.98 21.42 20.48
N HIS A 442 4.46 21.87 19.32
CA HIS A 442 5.88 22.06 19.01
C HIS A 442 6.72 20.81 19.27
N ARG A 443 6.15 19.62 19.08
CA ARG A 443 6.86 18.34 19.27
C ARG A 443 7.58 17.88 18.02
N SER A 444 7.25 18.39 16.84
CA SER A 444 7.93 17.97 15.62
C SER A 444 9.40 18.39 15.60
N LEU A 445 10.23 17.56 14.99
CA LEU A 445 11.60 17.93 14.60
C LEU A 445 11.55 18.67 13.26
N PRO A 446 12.35 19.74 13.08
CA PRO A 446 12.47 20.41 11.79
C PRO A 446 13.09 19.48 10.76
N LEU A 447 12.60 19.53 9.52
CA LEU A 447 13.10 18.74 8.41
C LEU A 447 13.82 19.66 7.42
N ASN A 448 14.98 19.21 6.94
CA ASN A 448 15.74 19.87 5.87
C ASN A 448 15.29 19.36 4.49
N ASP A 449 15.98 19.82 3.45
CA ASP A 449 15.76 19.40 2.06
C ASP A 449 15.82 17.87 1.86
N GLU A 450 15.23 17.41 0.75
CA GLU A 450 15.22 16.00 0.35
C GLU A 450 16.62 15.42 0.14
N ILE A 451 16.96 14.43 0.96
CA ILE A 451 18.23 13.69 0.93
C ILE A 451 18.05 12.40 0.13
N ASN A 452 18.90 12.19 -0.88
CA ASN A 452 18.98 10.93 -1.61
C ASN A 452 20.23 10.15 -1.14
N VAL A 453 20.01 8.98 -0.53
CA VAL A 453 21.06 8.06 -0.07
C VAL A 453 21.16 6.79 -0.94
N SER A 454 20.32 6.67 -1.98
CA SER A 454 20.33 5.53 -2.88
C SER A 454 21.68 5.39 -3.58
N HIS A 455 22.13 4.15 -3.79
CA HIS A 455 23.36 3.87 -4.51
C HIS A 455 23.35 4.55 -5.91
N PRO A 456 24.46 5.14 -6.40
CA PRO A 456 24.47 5.93 -7.65
C PRO A 456 24.05 5.18 -8.92
N LYS A 457 24.17 3.85 -8.92
CA LYS A 457 23.72 2.97 -10.02
C LYS A 457 22.28 2.46 -9.86
N THR A 458 21.58 2.88 -8.81
CA THR A 458 20.16 2.53 -8.62
C THR A 458 19.32 3.42 -9.50
N VAL A 459 18.53 2.80 -10.38
CA VAL A 459 17.55 3.50 -11.22
C VAL A 459 16.25 3.62 -10.44
N GLU A 460 15.78 4.84 -10.26
CA GLU A 460 14.54 5.18 -9.54
C GLU A 460 13.48 5.68 -10.52
N CYS A 461 12.29 5.09 -10.51
CA CYS A 461 11.22 5.42 -11.45
C CYS A 461 9.93 5.81 -10.73
N LEU A 462 9.23 6.81 -11.27
CA LEU A 462 7.87 7.18 -10.91
C LEU A 462 6.96 7.01 -12.11
N ILE A 463 5.83 6.33 -11.93
CA ILE A 463 4.87 6.11 -13.01
C ILE A 463 3.48 6.45 -12.51
N TYR A 464 2.90 7.50 -13.09
CA TYR A 464 1.57 8.01 -12.80
C TYR A 464 0.58 7.36 -13.76
N GLY A 465 -0.27 6.49 -13.21
CA GLY A 465 -1.30 5.74 -13.93
C GLY A 465 -2.70 6.01 -13.41
N PHE A 466 -3.68 5.60 -14.17
CA PHE A 466 -5.10 5.77 -13.89
C PHE A 466 -5.74 4.47 -13.38
N GLY A 467 -6.63 4.54 -12.39
CA GLY A 467 -7.30 3.36 -11.86
C GLY A 467 -8.04 2.57 -12.95
N SER A 468 -7.56 1.36 -13.24
CA SER A 468 -8.04 0.41 -14.28
C SER A 468 -7.43 0.56 -15.68
N ASP A 469 -6.35 1.32 -15.85
CA ASP A 469 -5.59 1.40 -17.12
C ASP A 469 -4.58 0.24 -17.33
N GLY A 470 -4.34 -0.55 -16.28
CA GLY A 470 -3.39 -1.67 -16.27
C GLY A 470 -1.94 -1.29 -15.92
N THR A 471 -1.64 -0.04 -15.61
CA THR A 471 -0.30 0.49 -15.29
C THR A 471 0.34 -0.24 -14.10
N VAL A 472 -0.38 -0.37 -12.98
CA VAL A 472 0.12 -1.09 -11.80
C VAL A 472 0.43 -2.55 -12.15
N GLY A 473 -0.43 -3.21 -12.93
CA GLY A 473 -0.23 -4.59 -13.36
C GLY A 473 1.02 -4.75 -14.24
N ALA A 474 1.19 -3.84 -15.20
CA ALA A 474 2.38 -3.77 -16.05
C ALA A 474 3.66 -3.55 -15.23
N ASN A 475 3.62 -2.64 -14.25
CA ASN A 475 4.78 -2.34 -13.40
C ASN A 475 5.14 -3.53 -12.50
N LYS A 476 4.16 -4.22 -11.89
CA LYS A 476 4.40 -5.47 -11.17
C LYS A 476 5.05 -6.52 -12.08
N ASN A 477 4.58 -6.62 -13.32
CA ASN A 477 5.13 -7.55 -14.30
C ASN A 477 6.56 -7.17 -14.71
N ALA A 478 6.84 -5.89 -14.96
CA ALA A 478 8.17 -5.38 -15.27
C ALA A 478 9.16 -5.65 -14.13
N THR A 479 8.76 -5.40 -12.88
CA THR A 479 9.55 -5.72 -11.70
C THR A 479 9.90 -7.21 -11.63
N LYS A 480 8.93 -8.10 -11.90
CA LYS A 480 9.17 -9.56 -11.94
C LYS A 480 10.09 -9.96 -13.09
N ILE A 481 9.87 -9.44 -14.30
CA ILE A 481 10.73 -9.71 -15.45
C ILE A 481 12.18 -9.34 -15.14
N ILE A 482 12.42 -8.15 -14.59
CA ILE A 482 13.78 -7.71 -14.27
C ILE A 482 14.35 -8.51 -13.09
N GLY A 483 13.60 -8.68 -12.01
CA GLY A 483 14.08 -9.37 -10.80
C GLY A 483 14.40 -10.85 -11.00
N ASP A 484 13.57 -11.55 -11.77
CA ASP A 484 13.68 -12.99 -11.97
C ASP A 484 14.76 -13.35 -13.02
N ASN A 485 15.10 -12.43 -13.93
CA ASN A 485 16.01 -12.70 -15.05
C ASN A 485 17.36 -11.99 -14.97
N THR A 486 17.53 -11.02 -14.06
CA THR A 486 18.80 -10.30 -13.84
C THR A 486 19.36 -10.54 -12.45
N ASP A 487 20.58 -10.05 -12.20
CA ASP A 487 21.18 -10.07 -10.85
C ASP A 487 20.86 -8.80 -10.05
N LEU A 488 20.06 -7.89 -10.62
CA LEU A 488 19.61 -6.69 -9.93
C LEU A 488 18.66 -7.06 -8.79
N PHE A 489 18.76 -6.30 -7.70
CA PHE A 489 17.71 -6.20 -6.71
C PHE A 489 16.63 -5.26 -7.23
N VAL A 490 15.39 -5.63 -6.96
CA VAL A 490 14.22 -4.88 -7.40
C VAL A 490 13.36 -4.52 -6.21
N GLN A 491 12.73 -3.36 -6.28
CA GLN A 491 11.74 -2.91 -5.31
C GLN A 491 10.61 -2.22 -6.07
N ALA A 492 9.37 -2.57 -5.76
CA ALA A 492 8.20 -1.87 -6.28
C ALA A 492 7.18 -1.62 -5.18
N TYR A 493 6.80 -0.36 -5.01
CA TYR A 493 5.76 0.10 -4.11
C TYR A 493 4.71 0.88 -4.91
N PHE A 494 3.44 0.74 -4.54
CA PHE A 494 2.32 1.31 -5.28
C PHE A 494 1.44 2.11 -4.34
N ALA A 495 1.35 3.41 -4.58
CA ALA A 495 0.41 4.30 -3.91
C ALA A 495 -0.90 4.33 -4.71
N TYR A 496 -2.02 4.08 -4.03
CA TYR A 496 -3.35 4.10 -4.62
C TYR A 496 -4.16 5.23 -3.99
N SER A 497 -4.97 5.90 -4.81
CA SER A 497 -6.03 6.78 -4.30
C SER A 497 -7.11 5.98 -3.56
N SER A 498 -7.83 6.64 -2.66
CA SER A 498 -9.04 6.13 -2.02
C SER A 498 -10.21 5.98 -3.01
N GLN A 499 -10.14 6.64 -4.16
CA GLN A 499 -11.13 6.56 -5.23
C GLN A 499 -11.05 5.20 -5.92
N LYS A 500 -12.09 4.38 -5.77
CA LYS A 500 -12.15 3.00 -6.30
C LYS A 500 -12.02 2.91 -7.83
N SER A 501 -12.45 3.95 -8.55
CA SER A 501 -12.41 4.00 -10.01
C SER A 501 -11.96 5.37 -10.47
N GLY A 502 -11.10 5.39 -11.49
CA GLY A 502 -10.49 6.62 -12.02
C GLY A 502 -9.68 7.43 -11.01
N GLY A 503 -9.20 6.77 -9.94
CA GLY A 503 -8.27 7.38 -9.00
C GLY A 503 -6.84 7.33 -9.53
N LEU A 504 -6.02 8.27 -9.06
CA LEU A 504 -4.58 8.25 -9.32
C LEU A 504 -3.92 7.02 -8.72
N THR A 505 -2.97 6.45 -9.47
CA THR A 505 -2.01 5.46 -8.97
C THR A 505 -0.60 5.95 -9.25
N VAL A 506 0.29 5.83 -8.28
CA VAL A 506 1.71 6.17 -8.43
C VAL A 506 2.54 4.93 -8.12
N SER A 507 3.29 4.47 -9.11
CA SER A 507 4.21 3.34 -8.94
C SER A 507 5.62 3.87 -8.68
N HIS A 508 6.21 3.44 -7.58
CA HIS A 508 7.58 3.75 -7.18
C HIS A 508 8.43 2.51 -7.41
N LEU A 509 9.31 2.54 -8.41
CA LEU A 509 10.16 1.41 -8.76
C LEU A 509 11.62 1.75 -8.49
N ARG A 510 12.39 0.78 -7.99
CA ARG A 510 13.85 0.87 -7.86
C ARG A 510 14.49 -0.40 -8.37
N PHE A 511 15.60 -0.24 -9.09
CA PHE A 511 16.42 -1.33 -9.62
C PHE A 511 17.88 -1.02 -9.34
N GLY A 512 18.57 -1.89 -8.60
CA GLY A 512 19.92 -1.59 -8.15
C GLY A 512 20.80 -2.83 -8.01
N PRO A 513 22.13 -2.64 -7.95
CA PRO A 513 23.09 -3.74 -7.80
C PRO A 513 23.17 -4.28 -6.36
N GLU A 514 22.64 -3.55 -5.38
CA GLU A 514 22.69 -3.86 -3.95
C GLU A 514 21.29 -4.03 -3.37
N PRO A 515 21.13 -4.76 -2.24
CA PRO A 515 19.85 -4.91 -1.56
C PRO A 515 19.21 -3.55 -1.24
N LEU A 516 17.97 -3.37 -1.68
CA LEU A 516 17.25 -2.10 -1.57
C LEU A 516 16.56 -1.99 -0.21
N LYS A 517 16.99 -1.02 0.61
CA LYS A 517 16.45 -0.73 1.96
C LYS A 517 15.54 0.50 1.99
N SER A 518 15.27 1.08 0.82
CA SER A 518 14.56 2.33 0.64
C SER A 518 13.04 2.20 0.83
N TYR A 519 12.60 1.88 2.05
CA TYR A 519 11.17 1.77 2.41
C TYR A 519 10.51 3.14 2.60
N TYR A 520 10.68 3.99 1.59
CA TYR A 520 10.07 5.31 1.43
C TYR A 520 9.81 5.56 -0.05
N SER A 521 8.91 6.49 -0.34
CA SER A 521 8.52 6.85 -1.71
C SER A 521 9.69 7.47 -2.49
N VAL A 522 9.79 7.19 -3.78
CA VAL A 522 10.80 7.83 -4.65
C VAL A 522 10.53 9.34 -4.69
N SER A 523 11.48 10.16 -4.24
CA SER A 523 11.37 11.63 -4.26
C SER A 523 12.14 12.26 -5.42
N LYS A 524 13.21 11.60 -5.91
CA LYS A 524 14.02 11.99 -7.06
C LYS A 524 14.12 10.79 -8.02
N ALA A 525 13.57 10.92 -9.22
CA ALA A 525 13.46 9.83 -10.19
C ALA A 525 14.32 10.07 -11.44
N ASP A 526 14.94 9.00 -11.94
CA ASP A 526 15.65 8.96 -13.23
C ASP A 526 14.66 8.88 -14.41
N TYR A 527 13.48 8.29 -14.17
CA TYR A 527 12.39 8.18 -15.14
C TYR A 527 11.06 8.57 -14.51
N VAL A 528 10.31 9.45 -15.16
CA VAL A 528 8.92 9.80 -14.82
C VAL A 528 8.03 9.50 -16.02
N GLY A 529 7.08 8.57 -15.87
CA GLY A 529 6.07 8.24 -16.87
C GLY A 529 4.69 8.76 -16.46
N CYS A 530 4.03 9.49 -17.35
CA CYS A 530 2.66 9.94 -17.20
C CYS A 530 1.75 9.21 -18.20
N HIS A 531 0.96 8.26 -17.72
CA HIS A 531 0.15 7.39 -18.59
C HIS A 531 -1.25 7.97 -18.88
N ASN A 532 -1.62 9.07 -18.26
CA ASN A 532 -2.87 9.78 -18.54
C ASN A 532 -2.59 11.26 -18.77
N THR A 533 -2.89 11.75 -19.97
CA THR A 533 -2.62 13.13 -20.38
C THR A 533 -3.21 14.16 -19.42
N THR A 534 -4.39 13.90 -18.85
CA THR A 534 -5.06 14.87 -17.94
C THR A 534 -4.25 15.19 -16.70
N TYR A 535 -3.37 14.28 -16.27
CA TYR A 535 -2.53 14.48 -15.08
C TYR A 535 -1.48 15.57 -15.24
N ILE A 536 -1.13 15.94 -16.48
CA ILE A 536 -0.20 17.05 -16.74
C ILE A 536 -0.75 18.40 -16.24
N ASP A 537 -2.09 18.51 -16.19
CA ASP A 537 -2.86 19.66 -15.72
C ASP A 537 -3.30 19.52 -14.25
N MET A 538 -2.93 18.42 -13.59
CA MET A 538 -3.36 18.12 -12.20
C MET A 538 -2.19 18.02 -11.22
N TYR A 539 -1.07 17.42 -11.63
CA TYR A 539 0.00 17.04 -10.73
C TYR A 539 1.36 17.52 -11.24
N ARG A 540 2.17 18.12 -10.35
CA ARG A 540 3.53 18.59 -10.66
C ARG A 540 4.56 17.44 -10.66
N MET A 541 4.36 16.48 -11.56
CA MET A 541 5.18 15.26 -11.66
C MET A 541 6.66 15.57 -11.96
N THR A 542 6.94 16.68 -12.65
CA THR A 542 8.28 17.13 -13.02
C THR A 542 9.15 17.51 -11.84
N ASP A 543 8.55 17.85 -10.69
CA ASP A 543 9.30 18.27 -9.51
C ASP A 543 10.20 17.13 -9.01
N HIS A 544 9.72 15.90 -9.13
CA HIS A 544 10.43 14.68 -8.76
C HIS A 544 11.48 14.23 -9.78
N LEU A 545 11.55 14.82 -10.97
CA LEU A 545 12.51 14.39 -12.00
C LEU A 545 13.93 14.87 -11.64
N LYS A 546 14.93 13.98 -11.76
CA LYS A 546 16.35 14.34 -11.63
C LYS A 546 16.80 15.21 -12.81
N HIS A 547 17.87 15.98 -12.62
CA HIS A 547 18.54 16.65 -13.73
C HIS A 547 19.04 15.60 -14.74
N ASN A 548 18.88 15.84 -16.04
CA ASN A 548 19.08 14.88 -17.15
C ASN A 548 18.17 13.64 -17.11
N GLY A 549 17.12 13.64 -16.28
CA GLY A 549 16.14 12.56 -16.20
C GLY A 549 15.28 12.44 -17.45
N THR A 550 14.60 11.30 -17.59
CA THR A 550 13.70 11.02 -18.71
C THR A 550 12.24 11.22 -18.30
N PHE A 551 11.51 12.03 -19.07
CA PHE A 551 10.08 12.24 -18.91
C PHE A 551 9.33 11.68 -20.12
N CYS A 552 8.31 10.85 -19.89
CA CYS A 552 7.47 10.31 -20.95
C CYS A 552 6.00 10.62 -20.70
N LEU A 553 5.34 11.22 -21.69
CA LEU A 553 3.90 11.50 -21.66
C LEU A 553 3.15 10.59 -22.64
N ASN A 554 2.08 9.96 -22.17
CA ASN A 554 1.06 9.39 -23.04
C ASN A 554 0.12 10.51 -23.48
N SER A 555 0.16 10.93 -24.75
CA SER A 555 -0.73 11.95 -25.31
C SER A 555 -0.73 11.94 -26.84
N PRO A 556 -1.74 12.56 -27.49
CA PRO A 556 -1.71 12.78 -28.94
C PRO A 556 -0.74 13.90 -29.37
N PHE A 557 -0.07 14.59 -28.44
CA PHE A 557 0.80 15.74 -28.73
C PHE A 557 2.21 15.29 -29.14
N THR A 558 2.42 15.13 -30.45
CA THR A 558 3.64 14.55 -31.01
C THR A 558 4.69 15.58 -31.41
N THR A 559 4.33 16.87 -31.45
CA THR A 559 5.19 17.98 -31.88
C THR A 559 5.43 19.01 -30.76
N VAL A 560 6.44 19.87 -30.92
CA VAL A 560 6.73 20.95 -29.97
C VAL A 560 5.61 21.99 -29.97
N GLU A 561 5.01 22.24 -31.13
CA GLU A 561 3.90 23.16 -31.32
C GLU A 561 2.67 22.70 -30.54
N GLU A 562 2.28 21.43 -30.65
CA GLU A 562 1.17 20.85 -29.88
C GLU A 562 1.47 20.87 -28.37
N TRP A 563 2.73 20.64 -27.97
CA TRP A 563 3.13 20.77 -26.56
C TRP A 563 3.03 22.22 -26.06
N ASN A 564 3.34 23.21 -26.90
CA ASN A 564 3.19 24.61 -26.53
C ASN A 564 1.72 25.00 -26.32
N GLU A 565 0.81 24.38 -27.05
CA GLU A 565 -0.63 24.59 -26.96
C GLU A 565 -1.26 23.88 -25.76
N HIS A 566 -0.90 22.61 -25.52
CA HIS A 566 -1.63 21.76 -24.58
C HIS A 566 -0.90 21.46 -23.26
N VAL A 567 0.42 21.64 -23.16
CA VAL A 567 1.18 21.36 -21.93
C VAL A 567 1.45 22.65 -21.14
N PRO A 568 1.13 22.69 -19.84
CA PRO A 568 1.32 23.88 -19.02
C PRO A 568 2.72 24.47 -19.07
N ALA A 569 2.80 25.80 -19.09
CA ALA A 569 4.05 26.54 -19.16
C ALA A 569 5.00 26.19 -17.99
N GLY A 570 4.47 25.99 -16.78
CA GLY A 570 5.25 25.59 -15.60
C GLY A 570 5.91 24.22 -15.74
N VAL A 571 5.19 23.25 -16.32
CA VAL A 571 5.72 21.90 -16.61
C VAL A 571 6.83 21.97 -17.65
N ARG A 572 6.59 22.69 -18.76
CA ARG A 572 7.60 22.90 -19.82
C ARG A 572 8.86 23.59 -19.30
N LYS A 573 8.70 24.60 -18.45
CA LYS A 573 9.80 25.27 -17.75
C LYS A 573 10.62 24.29 -16.91
N ALA A 574 9.98 23.51 -16.04
CA ALA A 574 10.65 22.57 -15.16
C ALA A 574 11.46 21.52 -15.94
N LEU A 575 10.91 21.01 -17.06
CA LEU A 575 11.62 20.09 -17.96
C LEU A 575 12.88 20.73 -18.56
N ALA A 576 12.79 21.99 -19.00
CA ALA A 576 13.90 22.71 -19.59
C ALA A 576 15.00 23.03 -18.55
N GLU A 577 14.63 23.46 -17.34
CA GLU A 577 15.57 23.71 -16.23
C GLU A 577 16.32 22.44 -15.81
N LYS A 578 15.65 21.29 -15.85
CA LYS A 578 16.24 19.99 -15.51
C LYS A 578 17.01 19.36 -16.68
N ASN A 579 17.10 20.01 -17.84
CA ASN A 579 17.70 19.42 -19.05
C ASN A 579 17.13 18.03 -19.35
N ALA A 580 15.81 17.88 -19.21
CA ALA A 580 15.13 16.60 -19.30
C ALA A 580 15.14 16.03 -20.73
N LYS A 581 15.20 14.70 -20.83
CA LYS A 581 14.92 13.99 -22.08
C LYS A 581 13.42 13.75 -22.16
N VAL A 582 12.74 14.40 -23.10
CA VAL A 582 11.27 14.37 -23.17
C VAL A 582 10.83 13.50 -24.33
N PHE A 583 9.96 12.54 -24.04
CA PHE A 583 9.37 11.64 -25.01
C PHE A 583 7.84 11.69 -24.94
N ASN A 584 7.18 11.48 -26.06
CA ASN A 584 5.74 11.35 -26.17
C ASN A 584 5.39 10.04 -26.88
N VAL A 585 4.23 9.47 -26.53
CA VAL A 585 3.63 8.33 -27.23
C VAL A 585 2.12 8.48 -27.20
N ASP A 586 1.43 8.25 -28.31
CA ASP A 586 -0.03 8.16 -28.34
C ASP A 586 -0.46 6.70 -28.14
N ALA A 587 -0.47 6.26 -26.88
CA ALA A 587 -0.71 4.86 -26.57
C ALA A 587 -2.14 4.41 -26.85
N PHE A 588 -3.11 5.34 -26.81
CA PHE A 588 -4.49 5.05 -27.16
C PHE A 588 -4.65 4.77 -28.65
N LYS A 589 -4.07 5.61 -29.51
CA LYS A 589 -4.07 5.38 -30.95
C LYS A 589 -3.39 4.07 -31.35
N VAL A 590 -2.27 3.73 -30.69
CA VAL A 590 -1.60 2.43 -30.90
C VAL A 590 -2.50 1.27 -30.47
N SER A 591 -3.13 1.36 -29.30
CA SER A 591 -4.02 0.30 -28.78
C SER A 591 -5.27 0.11 -29.63
N GLU A 592 -5.88 1.21 -30.10
CA GLU A 592 -7.03 1.19 -31.00
C GLU A 592 -6.68 0.56 -32.35
N LYS A 593 -5.57 0.96 -32.98
CA LYS A 593 -5.06 0.37 -34.22
C LYS A 593 -4.84 -1.15 -34.09
N CYS A 594 -4.40 -1.61 -32.92
CA CYS A 594 -4.19 -3.03 -32.62
C CYS A 594 -5.47 -3.77 -32.16
N GLY A 595 -6.62 -3.08 -32.06
CA GLY A 595 -7.91 -3.66 -31.68
C GLY A 595 -8.03 -4.01 -30.19
N MET A 596 -7.34 -3.28 -29.31
CA MET A 596 -7.28 -3.52 -27.86
C MET A 596 -7.96 -2.43 -27.02
N GLY A 597 -8.63 -1.48 -27.71
CA GLY A 597 -9.46 -0.45 -27.11
C GLY A 597 -8.68 0.48 -26.19
N ARG A 598 -9.17 0.68 -24.97
CA ARG A 598 -8.57 1.61 -23.99
C ARG A 598 -7.36 1.07 -23.23
N MET A 599 -6.92 -0.16 -23.50
CA MET A 599 -5.85 -0.82 -22.73
C MET A 599 -4.47 -0.38 -23.24
N ILE A 600 -3.81 0.51 -22.52
CA ILE A 600 -2.49 1.07 -22.90
C ILE A 600 -1.30 0.37 -22.21
N ASN A 601 -1.57 -0.56 -21.30
CA ASN A 601 -0.57 -1.17 -20.43
C ASN A 601 0.57 -1.85 -21.20
N VAL A 602 0.29 -2.54 -22.30
CA VAL A 602 1.32 -3.23 -23.09
C VAL A 602 2.24 -2.25 -23.80
N VAL A 603 1.65 -1.19 -24.37
CA VAL A 603 2.36 -0.08 -25.04
C VAL A 603 3.27 0.61 -24.04
N MET A 604 2.71 1.11 -22.93
CA MET A 604 3.47 1.87 -21.94
C MET A 604 4.53 1.04 -21.25
N GLN A 605 4.33 -0.28 -21.10
CA GLN A 605 5.38 -1.17 -20.58
C GLN A 605 6.55 -1.32 -21.55
N ALA A 606 6.31 -1.42 -22.86
CA ALA A 606 7.37 -1.43 -23.87
C ALA A 606 8.16 -0.11 -23.88
N VAL A 607 7.44 1.01 -23.78
CA VAL A 607 8.01 2.36 -23.67
C VAL A 607 8.87 2.49 -22.41
N PHE A 608 8.39 2.01 -21.26
CA PHE A 608 9.16 1.97 -20.02
C PHE A 608 10.48 1.19 -20.21
N PHE A 609 10.44 -0.02 -20.77
CA PHE A 609 11.66 -0.81 -20.99
C PHE A 609 12.66 -0.14 -21.92
N LYS A 610 12.19 0.63 -22.91
CA LYS A 610 13.05 1.40 -23.81
C LYS A 610 13.69 2.60 -23.13
N LEU A 611 12.90 3.37 -22.38
CA LEU A 611 13.27 4.70 -21.91
C LEU A 611 13.87 4.73 -20.51
N ALA A 612 13.45 3.83 -19.61
CA ALA A 612 14.02 3.74 -18.27
C ALA A 612 15.44 3.15 -18.27
N ASN A 613 15.81 2.43 -19.35
CA ASN A 613 17.16 1.90 -19.59
C ASN A 613 17.75 1.12 -18.40
N VAL A 614 16.93 0.28 -17.76
CA VAL A 614 17.32 -0.50 -16.58
C VAL A 614 18.25 -1.67 -16.94
N MET A 615 18.06 -2.27 -18.12
CA MET A 615 18.86 -3.37 -18.65
C MET A 615 18.98 -3.28 -20.18
N ASP A 616 19.73 -4.18 -20.82
CA ASP A 616 19.81 -4.22 -22.27
C ASP A 616 18.41 -4.37 -22.89
N PHE A 617 18.10 -3.47 -23.83
CA PHE A 617 16.76 -3.36 -24.39
C PHE A 617 16.36 -4.60 -25.21
N LYS A 618 17.29 -5.22 -25.94
CA LYS A 618 16.99 -6.40 -26.78
C LYS A 618 16.66 -7.59 -25.89
N GLU A 619 17.44 -7.79 -24.84
CA GLU A 619 17.17 -8.82 -23.84
C GLU A 619 15.82 -8.58 -23.15
N CYS A 620 15.54 -7.33 -22.77
CA CYS A 620 14.31 -6.96 -22.08
C CYS A 620 13.05 -7.26 -22.91
N ILE A 621 13.03 -6.85 -24.18
CA ILE A 621 11.90 -7.13 -25.08
C ILE A 621 11.73 -8.62 -25.35
N ALA A 622 12.82 -9.38 -25.47
CA ALA A 622 12.74 -10.84 -25.61
C ALA A 622 12.09 -11.49 -24.39
N LEU A 623 12.49 -11.10 -23.18
CA LEU A 623 11.88 -11.57 -21.93
C LEU A 623 10.41 -11.16 -21.81
N TYR A 624 10.07 -9.94 -22.24
CA TYR A 624 8.71 -9.45 -22.22
C TYR A 624 7.80 -10.23 -23.19
N LYS A 625 8.23 -10.43 -24.44
CA LYS A 625 7.53 -11.27 -25.43
C LYS A 625 7.33 -12.70 -24.89
N ASN A 626 8.36 -13.31 -24.29
CA ASN A 626 8.25 -14.61 -23.63
C ASN A 626 7.21 -14.64 -22.50
N THR A 627 7.14 -13.57 -21.71
CA THR A 627 6.17 -13.44 -20.61
C THR A 627 4.74 -13.30 -21.12
N ILE A 628 4.53 -12.56 -22.21
CA ILE A 628 3.23 -12.47 -22.90
C ILE A 628 2.78 -13.84 -23.38
N ARG A 629 3.67 -14.62 -24.02
CA ARG A 629 3.33 -15.98 -24.46
C ARG A 629 2.97 -16.90 -23.29
N LYS A 630 3.69 -16.82 -22.15
CA LYS A 630 3.33 -17.58 -20.94
C LYS A 630 1.96 -17.17 -20.40
N SER A 631 1.68 -15.89 -20.31
CA SER A 631 0.44 -15.35 -19.73
C SER A 631 -0.77 -15.57 -20.63
N TYR A 632 -0.63 -15.40 -21.94
CA TYR A 632 -1.75 -15.38 -22.90
C TYR A 632 -1.75 -16.52 -23.90
N GLY A 633 -0.77 -17.43 -23.88
CA GLY A 633 -0.71 -18.56 -24.81
C GLY A 633 -1.94 -19.47 -24.74
N HIS A 634 -2.54 -19.62 -23.56
CA HIS A 634 -3.79 -20.36 -23.36
C HIS A 634 -4.99 -19.72 -24.09
N ARG A 635 -4.90 -18.46 -24.52
CA ARG A 635 -5.93 -17.73 -25.30
C ARG A 635 -5.72 -17.85 -26.82
N GLY A 636 -4.67 -18.55 -27.28
CA GLY A 636 -4.38 -18.80 -28.69
C GLY A 636 -3.31 -17.87 -29.29
N GLU A 637 -2.64 -18.35 -30.36
CA GLU A 637 -1.49 -17.65 -30.97
C GLU A 637 -1.86 -16.28 -31.56
N ALA A 638 -3.08 -16.10 -32.06
CA ALA A 638 -3.55 -14.82 -32.58
C ALA A 638 -3.52 -13.70 -31.52
N VAL A 639 -3.83 -14.02 -30.26
CA VAL A 639 -3.76 -13.06 -29.15
C VAL A 639 -2.30 -12.72 -28.83
N VAL A 640 -1.42 -13.73 -28.82
CA VAL A 640 0.03 -13.54 -28.58
C VAL A 640 0.63 -12.64 -29.66
N GLN A 641 0.36 -12.93 -30.93
CA GLN A 641 0.89 -12.19 -32.07
C GLN A 641 0.41 -10.73 -32.08
N LYS A 642 -0.86 -10.47 -31.77
CA LYS A 642 -1.37 -9.09 -31.61
C LYS A 642 -0.64 -8.30 -30.53
N ASN A 643 -0.30 -8.94 -29.40
CA ASN A 643 0.49 -8.28 -28.36
C ASN A 643 1.93 -8.01 -28.81
N TYR A 644 2.51 -8.86 -29.66
CA TYR A 644 3.84 -8.63 -30.23
C TYR A 644 3.84 -7.47 -31.21
N GLU A 645 2.86 -7.43 -32.12
CA GLU A 645 2.66 -6.32 -33.05
C GLU A 645 2.47 -5.00 -32.30
N MET A 646 1.68 -5.01 -31.22
CA MET A 646 1.50 -3.84 -30.37
C MET A 646 2.80 -3.35 -29.73
N ILE A 647 3.70 -4.28 -29.32
CA ILE A 647 5.02 -3.89 -28.81
C ILE A 647 5.84 -3.19 -29.90
N ASP A 648 5.85 -3.75 -31.11
CA ASP A 648 6.66 -3.21 -32.19
C ASP A 648 6.12 -1.83 -32.64
N GLU A 649 4.80 -1.70 -32.80
CA GLU A 649 4.11 -0.42 -33.07
C GLU A 649 4.31 0.61 -31.95
N ALA A 650 4.33 0.18 -30.69
CA ALA A 650 4.59 1.06 -29.56
C ALA A 650 5.98 1.72 -29.63
N LEU A 651 6.99 0.98 -30.09
CA LEU A 651 8.36 1.46 -30.18
C LEU A 651 8.53 2.45 -31.34
N ASP A 652 7.86 2.21 -32.45
CA ASP A 652 7.84 3.12 -33.61
C ASP A 652 7.06 4.41 -33.33
N ALA A 653 6.08 4.35 -32.41
CA ALA A 653 5.27 5.50 -32.01
C ALA A 653 5.94 6.44 -30.99
N ILE A 654 7.12 6.10 -30.46
CA ILE A 654 7.85 6.97 -29.52
C ILE A 654 8.43 8.17 -30.28
N THR A 655 7.98 9.37 -29.93
CA THR A 655 8.55 10.62 -30.46
C THR A 655 9.38 11.32 -29.39
N GLU A 656 10.54 11.85 -29.78
CA GLU A 656 11.33 12.71 -28.90
C GLU A 656 10.90 14.17 -29.09
N ILE A 657 10.49 14.83 -28.01
CA ILE A 657 10.16 16.25 -28.00
C ILE A 657 11.44 17.01 -27.70
N LYS A 658 12.00 17.67 -28.72
CA LYS A 658 13.21 18.49 -28.57
C LYS A 658 12.89 19.73 -27.74
N VAL A 659 13.23 19.67 -26.45
CA VAL A 659 12.97 20.74 -25.47
C VAL A 659 13.59 22.07 -25.93
N PRO A 660 12.77 23.08 -26.28
CA PRO A 660 13.24 24.41 -26.63
C PRO A 660 13.94 25.10 -25.45
N ALA A 661 15.04 25.81 -25.72
CA ALA A 661 15.83 26.47 -24.67
C ALA A 661 15.09 27.65 -24.02
N ASP A 662 14.19 28.29 -24.75
CA ASP A 662 13.37 29.42 -24.31
C ASP A 662 12.27 29.00 -23.32
N TRP A 663 11.92 27.72 -23.22
CA TRP A 663 11.01 27.21 -22.18
C TRP A 663 11.48 27.54 -20.77
N LYS A 664 12.79 27.70 -20.53
CA LYS A 664 13.34 28.15 -19.24
C LYS A 664 12.84 29.53 -18.81
N ASN A 665 12.47 30.38 -19.78
CA ASN A 665 12.02 31.75 -19.54
C ASN A 665 10.51 31.88 -19.35
N LEU A 666 9.76 30.77 -19.40
CA LEU A 666 8.33 30.77 -19.19
C LEU A 666 7.98 31.16 -17.73
N SER A 667 6.79 31.71 -17.54
CA SER A 667 6.22 31.93 -16.21
C SER A 667 5.67 30.63 -15.65
N ASP A 668 5.92 30.36 -14.38
CA ASP A 668 5.21 29.30 -13.67
C ASP A 668 3.78 29.79 -13.38
N SER A 669 2.79 29.02 -13.79
CA SER A 669 1.37 29.32 -13.63
C SER A 669 0.72 28.19 -12.85
N MET A 670 -0.42 28.47 -12.20
CA MET A 670 -1.22 27.43 -11.58
C MET A 670 -1.63 26.39 -12.63
N LEU A 671 -1.60 25.13 -12.25
CA LEU A 671 -2.17 24.08 -13.09
C LEU A 671 -3.70 24.24 -13.14
N ARG A 672 -4.35 23.76 -14.20
CA ARG A 672 -5.82 23.88 -14.36
C ARG A 672 -6.58 23.33 -13.15
N PHE A 673 -6.14 22.20 -12.60
CA PHE A 673 -6.78 21.60 -11.43
C PHE A 673 -6.61 22.45 -10.16
N GLU A 674 -5.47 23.11 -10.00
CA GLU A 674 -5.23 24.08 -8.91
C GLU A 674 -6.11 25.33 -9.09
N GLN A 675 -6.27 25.80 -10.33
CA GLN A 675 -7.18 26.90 -10.67
C GLN A 675 -8.65 26.55 -10.35
N ASN A 676 -9.09 25.32 -10.62
CA ASN A 676 -10.46 24.89 -10.29
C ASN A 676 -10.78 25.05 -8.80
N TYR A 677 -9.84 24.70 -7.91
CA TYR A 677 -10.01 24.89 -6.48
C TYR A 677 -9.99 26.38 -6.10
N HIS A 678 -9.11 27.18 -6.71
CA HIS A 678 -9.08 28.62 -6.51
C HIS A 678 -10.43 29.28 -6.87
N ASP A 679 -11.02 28.92 -8.00
CA ASP A 679 -12.30 29.46 -8.44
C ASP A 679 -13.46 28.98 -7.56
N ALA A 680 -13.44 27.70 -7.16
CA ALA A 680 -14.42 27.14 -6.23
C ALA A 680 -14.42 27.85 -4.87
N LEU A 681 -13.25 28.22 -4.35
CA LEU A 681 -13.11 29.02 -3.13
C LEU A 681 -13.78 30.39 -3.25
N GLY A 682 -13.61 31.07 -4.39
CA GLY A 682 -14.26 32.34 -4.67
C GLY A 682 -15.79 32.26 -4.65
N ASN A 683 -16.36 31.12 -5.07
CA ASN A 683 -17.80 30.88 -5.01
C ASN A 683 -18.27 30.53 -3.59
N LEU A 684 -17.56 29.64 -2.89
CA LEU A 684 -17.87 29.28 -1.51
C LEU A 684 -17.85 30.51 -0.58
N ALA A 685 -16.92 31.45 -0.78
CA ALA A 685 -16.81 32.66 0.01
C ALA A 685 -18.04 33.59 -0.13
N LYS A 686 -18.79 33.49 -1.24
CA LYS A 686 -20.02 34.27 -1.49
C LYS A 686 -21.26 33.61 -0.88
N GLU A 687 -21.21 32.31 -0.58
CA GLU A 687 -22.32 31.53 -0.04
C GLU A 687 -22.50 31.75 1.49
N LYS A 688 -23.51 32.54 1.90
CA LYS A 688 -23.76 32.84 3.32
C LYS A 688 -24.01 31.61 4.21
N SER A 689 -24.56 30.53 3.64
CA SER A 689 -24.91 29.29 4.33
C SER A 689 -24.11 28.08 3.84
N ALA A 690 -22.90 28.32 3.31
CA ALA A 690 -22.07 27.28 2.71
C ALA A 690 -21.94 26.06 3.63
N ILE A 691 -22.49 24.93 3.17
CA ILE A 691 -22.41 23.63 3.87
C ILE A 691 -20.95 23.18 3.90
N ASN A 692 -20.23 23.36 2.78
CA ASN A 692 -18.78 23.23 2.70
C ASN A 692 -18.13 24.55 3.11
N LYS A 693 -17.17 24.51 4.03
CA LYS A 693 -16.48 25.72 4.51
C LYS A 693 -15.33 26.10 3.56
N PRO A 694 -15.19 27.40 3.18
CA PRO A 694 -14.04 27.86 2.39
C PRO A 694 -12.70 27.49 3.03
N SER A 695 -12.56 27.70 4.33
CA SER A 695 -11.33 27.42 5.09
C SER A 695 -10.92 25.93 5.06
N PHE A 696 -11.89 25.01 5.11
CA PHE A 696 -11.62 23.58 4.97
C PHE A 696 -11.16 23.23 3.55
N THR A 697 -11.81 23.84 2.55
CA THR A 697 -11.45 23.61 1.15
C THR A 697 -10.04 24.10 0.85
N GLU A 698 -9.69 25.30 1.32
CA GLU A 698 -8.40 25.94 1.10
C GLU A 698 -7.26 25.24 1.83
N ASN A 699 -7.43 24.95 3.12
CA ASN A 699 -6.32 24.49 3.97
C ASN A 699 -6.18 22.96 4.04
N ILE A 700 -7.21 22.21 3.62
CA ILE A 700 -7.22 20.75 3.75
C ILE A 700 -7.61 20.06 2.44
N GLN A 701 -8.80 20.32 1.91
CA GLN A 701 -9.30 19.56 0.76
C GLN A 701 -8.44 19.76 -0.49
N ALA A 702 -8.13 21.01 -0.85
CA ALA A 702 -7.33 21.33 -2.03
C ALA A 702 -5.88 20.81 -1.91
N PRO A 703 -5.15 21.04 -0.80
CA PRO A 703 -3.82 20.45 -0.63
C PRO A 703 -3.84 18.92 -0.72
N VAL A 704 -4.81 18.23 -0.10
CA VAL A 704 -4.93 16.77 -0.21
C VAL A 704 -5.17 16.33 -1.66
N ALA A 705 -6.08 16.98 -2.38
CA ALA A 705 -6.39 16.66 -3.77
C ALA A 705 -5.20 16.89 -4.71
N LEU A 706 -4.37 17.90 -4.42
CA LEU A 706 -3.15 18.26 -5.16
C LEU A 706 -1.91 17.46 -4.74
N GLN A 707 -2.07 16.40 -3.93
CA GLN A 707 -0.99 15.59 -3.37
C GLN A 707 0.00 16.36 -2.46
N ARG A 708 -0.45 17.45 -1.83
CA ARG A 708 0.27 18.26 -0.84
C ARG A 708 -0.27 18.07 0.58
N GLY A 709 -0.99 16.97 0.82
CA GLY A 709 -1.60 16.68 2.13
C GLY A 709 -0.58 16.44 3.25
N ASP A 710 0.67 16.09 2.90
CA ASP A 710 1.76 15.92 3.87
C ASP A 710 2.26 17.25 4.45
N ASP A 711 2.02 18.37 3.76
CA ASP A 711 2.44 19.72 4.14
C ASP A 711 1.43 20.43 5.06
N ILE A 712 0.26 19.81 5.29
CA ILE A 712 -0.77 20.40 6.16
C ILE A 712 -0.31 20.28 7.63
N PRO A 713 -0.18 21.40 8.37
CA PRO A 713 0.26 21.37 9.76
C PRO A 713 -0.83 20.88 10.71
N VAL A 714 -0.46 20.53 11.95
CA VAL A 714 -1.40 20.08 12.99
C VAL A 714 -2.46 21.14 13.30
N SER A 715 -2.12 22.44 13.27
CA SER A 715 -3.06 23.53 13.54
C SER A 715 -4.27 23.56 12.61
N ALA A 716 -4.12 23.09 11.37
CA ALA A 716 -5.23 22.99 10.42
C ALA A 716 -6.35 22.07 10.93
N PHE A 717 -6.02 21.08 11.77
CA PHE A 717 -6.97 20.13 12.36
C PHE A 717 -7.30 20.45 13.83
N ALA A 718 -6.52 21.30 14.50
CA ALA A 718 -6.61 21.58 15.93
C ALA A 718 -7.62 22.71 16.26
N ASN A 719 -8.83 22.61 15.72
CA ASN A 719 -9.93 23.52 16.01
C ASN A 719 -11.23 22.74 16.30
N ASP A 720 -12.20 23.35 16.98
CA ASP A 720 -13.43 22.68 17.42
C ASP A 720 -14.29 22.11 16.27
N GLU A 721 -14.15 22.66 15.07
CA GLU A 721 -14.88 22.21 13.89
C GLU A 721 -14.34 20.89 13.31
N LEU A 722 -13.04 20.60 13.50
CA LEU A 722 -12.35 19.45 12.89
C LEU A 722 -11.76 18.45 13.89
N VAL A 723 -11.49 18.89 15.12
CA VAL A 723 -10.97 18.02 16.19
C VAL A 723 -11.89 16.83 16.41
N GLY A 724 -11.30 15.66 16.67
CA GLY A 724 -12.03 14.39 16.74
C GLY A 724 -12.39 13.80 15.38
N GLY A 725 -11.83 14.33 14.28
CA GLY A 725 -12.01 13.78 12.93
C GLY A 725 -13.30 14.23 12.24
N LYS A 726 -13.86 15.37 12.67
CA LYS A 726 -15.03 15.98 12.02
C LYS A 726 -14.63 16.54 10.65
N VAL A 727 -15.54 16.46 9.68
CA VAL A 727 -15.36 16.97 8.31
C VAL A 727 -16.66 17.66 7.88
N PRO A 728 -16.62 18.85 7.25
CA PRO A 728 -17.82 19.51 6.75
C PRO A 728 -18.47 18.70 5.63
N LEU A 729 -19.79 18.86 5.48
CA LEU A 729 -20.54 18.23 4.40
C LEU A 729 -20.37 18.98 3.06
N GLY A 730 -20.77 18.36 1.96
CA GLY A 730 -20.81 19.01 0.66
C GLY A 730 -19.44 19.29 0.02
N THR A 731 -18.36 18.69 0.53
CA THR A 731 -16.99 18.85 0.01
C THR A 731 -16.83 18.31 -1.41
N ALA A 732 -17.53 17.23 -1.76
CA ALA A 732 -17.46 16.66 -3.12
C ALA A 732 -17.85 17.64 -4.24
N LYS A 733 -18.68 18.66 -3.95
CA LYS A 733 -19.19 19.60 -4.97
C LYS A 733 -18.11 20.45 -5.64
N VAL A 734 -16.95 20.58 -4.99
CA VAL A 734 -15.83 21.39 -5.49
C VAL A 734 -14.71 20.55 -6.12
N GLU A 735 -14.78 19.22 -6.07
CA GLU A 735 -13.70 18.37 -6.61
C GLU A 735 -13.59 18.45 -8.13
N LYS A 736 -14.74 18.46 -8.84
CA LYS A 736 -14.84 18.63 -10.30
C LYS A 736 -13.74 17.88 -11.06
N ARG A 737 -13.66 16.57 -10.78
CA ARG A 737 -12.51 15.72 -11.13
C ARG A 737 -12.25 15.58 -12.63
N GLY A 738 -13.29 15.68 -13.47
CA GLY A 738 -13.13 15.60 -14.93
C GLY A 738 -12.57 14.26 -15.42
N VAL A 739 -12.89 13.14 -14.75
CA VAL A 739 -12.27 11.83 -15.03
C VAL A 739 -12.98 10.99 -16.09
N ALA A 740 -14.14 11.43 -16.58
CA ALA A 740 -14.86 10.73 -17.64
C ALA A 740 -14.24 11.03 -19.01
N LEU A 741 -13.98 9.98 -19.80
CA LEU A 741 -13.65 10.14 -21.22
C LEU A 741 -14.87 10.55 -22.04
N MET A 742 -16.02 10.00 -21.68
CA MET A 742 -17.29 10.23 -22.36
C MET A 742 -18.36 10.68 -21.35
N ILE A 743 -19.20 11.61 -21.75
CA ILE A 743 -20.34 12.12 -20.96
C ILE A 743 -21.66 11.94 -21.71
N PRO A 744 -22.79 11.76 -21.00
CA PRO A 744 -24.09 11.71 -21.65
C PRO A 744 -24.49 13.10 -22.15
N ILE A 745 -24.96 13.19 -23.39
CA ILE A 745 -25.57 14.37 -24.00
C ILE A 745 -27.06 14.07 -24.22
N VAL A 746 -27.90 15.04 -23.85
CA VAL A 746 -29.36 14.91 -23.90
C VAL A 746 -29.91 15.49 -25.19
N ASP A 747 -30.75 14.72 -25.88
CA ASP A 747 -31.64 15.17 -26.93
C ASP A 747 -33.00 15.52 -26.32
N MET A 748 -33.28 16.81 -26.17
CA MET A 748 -34.50 17.29 -25.53
C MET A 748 -35.76 17.09 -26.38
N ASP A 749 -35.64 16.82 -27.69
CA ASP A 749 -36.79 16.52 -28.55
C ASP A 749 -37.30 15.09 -28.33
N LYS A 750 -36.39 14.17 -28.00
CA LYS A 750 -36.75 12.80 -27.61
C LYS A 750 -37.10 12.65 -26.14
N CYS A 751 -36.70 13.61 -25.29
CA CYS A 751 -36.89 13.53 -23.85
C CYS A 751 -38.38 13.57 -23.44
N THR A 752 -38.81 12.56 -22.70
CA THR A 752 -40.18 12.44 -22.16
C THR A 752 -40.35 13.01 -20.75
N GLN A 753 -39.30 13.58 -20.16
CA GLN A 753 -39.31 14.19 -18.81
C GLN A 753 -39.62 13.21 -17.66
N CYS A 754 -39.30 11.92 -17.85
CA CYS A 754 -39.59 10.86 -16.88
C CYS A 754 -38.63 10.79 -15.67
N ASN A 755 -37.53 11.57 -15.68
CA ASN A 755 -36.50 11.61 -14.62
C ASN A 755 -35.75 10.29 -14.33
N ILE A 756 -35.98 9.21 -15.09
CA ILE A 756 -35.35 7.90 -14.87
C ILE A 756 -33.82 7.98 -14.96
N CYS A 757 -33.30 8.78 -15.90
CA CYS A 757 -31.86 8.98 -16.05
C CYS A 757 -31.20 9.58 -14.79
N SER A 758 -31.90 10.49 -14.10
CA SER A 758 -31.44 11.10 -12.85
C SER A 758 -31.50 10.13 -11.69
N MET A 759 -32.62 9.42 -11.53
CA MET A 759 -32.78 8.37 -10.52
C MET A 759 -31.74 7.26 -10.66
N SER A 760 -31.36 6.93 -11.91
CA SER A 760 -30.41 5.86 -12.21
C SER A 760 -28.94 6.30 -12.06
N CYS A 761 -28.66 7.59 -11.91
CA CYS A 761 -27.30 8.09 -11.84
C CYS A 761 -26.67 7.79 -10.46
N PRO A 762 -25.61 6.97 -10.39
CA PRO A 762 -25.00 6.62 -9.11
C PRO A 762 -24.20 7.76 -8.46
N HIS A 763 -24.01 8.89 -9.16
CA HIS A 763 -23.20 10.02 -8.73
C HIS A 763 -23.97 11.35 -8.74
N ALA A 764 -25.28 11.32 -9.00
CA ALA A 764 -26.13 12.52 -9.15
C ALA A 764 -25.56 13.55 -10.16
N CYS A 765 -24.93 13.08 -11.25
CA CYS A 765 -24.34 13.94 -12.28
C CYS A 765 -25.33 14.38 -13.36
N ILE A 766 -26.51 13.77 -13.46
CA ILE A 766 -27.56 14.17 -14.40
C ILE A 766 -28.84 14.45 -13.61
N ARG A 767 -29.38 15.65 -13.74
CA ARG A 767 -30.46 16.17 -12.88
C ARG A 767 -31.54 16.88 -13.68
N PRO A 768 -32.81 16.76 -13.28
CA PRO A 768 -33.88 17.57 -13.83
C PRO A 768 -33.89 18.95 -13.17
N PHE A 769 -34.16 19.96 -13.98
CA PHE A 769 -34.36 21.34 -13.58
C PHE A 769 -35.72 21.80 -14.11
N LEU A 770 -36.49 22.45 -13.24
CA LEU A 770 -37.65 23.23 -13.62
C LEU A 770 -37.28 24.70 -13.56
N LEU A 771 -37.69 25.45 -14.58
CA LEU A 771 -37.39 26.86 -14.74
C LEU A 771 -38.70 27.64 -14.84
N SER A 772 -38.77 28.77 -14.17
CA SER A 772 -39.76 29.80 -14.46
C SER A 772 -39.54 30.40 -15.85
N GLN A 773 -40.53 31.12 -16.37
CA GLN A 773 -40.37 31.83 -17.65
C GLN A 773 -39.18 32.81 -17.62
N ALA A 774 -39.02 33.55 -16.52
CA ALA A 774 -37.92 34.51 -16.39
C ALA A 774 -36.54 33.85 -16.40
N GLU A 775 -36.39 32.68 -15.75
CA GLU A 775 -35.14 31.92 -15.79
C GLU A 775 -34.88 31.31 -17.17
N ASP A 776 -35.94 30.88 -17.87
CA ASP A 776 -35.83 30.38 -19.24
C ASP A 776 -35.44 31.49 -20.23
N ASP A 777 -35.95 32.70 -20.05
CA ASP A 777 -35.58 33.86 -20.87
C ASP A 777 -34.13 34.30 -20.63
N ALA A 778 -33.58 34.03 -19.43
CA ALA A 778 -32.22 34.38 -19.02
C ALA A 778 -31.18 33.29 -19.29
N LYS A 779 -31.58 32.13 -19.84
CA LYS A 779 -30.69 30.98 -20.02
C LYS A 779 -29.61 31.22 -21.08
N PRO A 780 -28.43 30.57 -20.98
CA PRO A 780 -27.46 30.55 -22.07
C PRO A 780 -28.07 30.02 -23.36
N SER A 781 -27.59 30.48 -24.52
CA SER A 781 -28.09 30.03 -25.83
C SER A 781 -27.97 28.51 -26.06
N THR A 782 -27.03 27.85 -25.37
CA THR A 782 -26.80 26.39 -25.40
C THR A 782 -27.69 25.59 -24.44
N PHE A 783 -28.45 26.26 -23.57
CA PHE A 783 -29.28 25.62 -22.55
C PHE A 783 -30.66 25.26 -23.11
N ASP A 784 -30.72 24.18 -23.87
CA ASP A 784 -31.94 23.75 -24.54
C ASP A 784 -33.00 23.21 -23.55
N SER A 785 -34.15 23.87 -23.44
CA SER A 785 -35.25 23.52 -22.51
C SER A 785 -36.57 23.32 -23.25
N ARG A 786 -37.53 22.62 -22.64
CA ARG A 786 -38.88 22.38 -23.20
C ARG A 786 -39.95 22.74 -22.18
N LYS A 787 -41.19 22.98 -22.60
CA LYS A 787 -42.32 23.12 -21.65
C LYS A 787 -42.44 21.89 -20.76
N ALA A 788 -42.60 22.11 -19.46
CA ALA A 788 -42.77 21.03 -18.49
C ALA A 788 -44.08 20.27 -18.80
N LYS A 789 -44.00 18.94 -18.84
CA LYS A 789 -45.11 18.02 -19.02
C LYS A 789 -45.52 17.51 -17.65
N GLY A 790 -46.78 17.70 -17.26
CA GLY A 790 -47.28 17.27 -15.94
C GLY A 790 -48.63 17.90 -15.60
N GLY A 791 -49.02 17.80 -14.32
CA GLY A 791 -50.25 18.40 -13.81
C GLY A 791 -50.14 19.90 -13.56
N ALA A 792 -51.11 20.44 -12.81
CA ALA A 792 -51.19 21.87 -12.50
C ALA A 792 -49.95 22.39 -11.74
N GLU A 793 -49.26 21.51 -11.02
CA GLU A 793 -48.07 21.81 -10.22
C GLU A 793 -46.83 22.24 -11.04
N VAL A 794 -46.76 21.92 -12.33
CA VAL A 794 -45.67 22.34 -13.23
C VAL A 794 -46.17 23.17 -14.42
N ALA A 795 -47.45 23.54 -14.41
CA ALA A 795 -48.06 24.30 -15.50
C ALA A 795 -47.38 25.67 -15.66
N GLY A 796 -46.93 25.98 -16.87
CA GLY A 796 -46.24 27.24 -17.18
C GLY A 796 -44.74 27.25 -16.88
N LEU A 797 -44.17 26.15 -16.38
CA LEU A 797 -42.73 26.00 -16.20
C LEU A 797 -42.06 25.39 -17.45
N HIS A 798 -40.76 25.60 -17.55
CA HIS A 798 -39.88 24.90 -18.47
C HIS A 798 -39.08 23.82 -17.74
N TYR A 799 -38.61 22.84 -18.49
CA TYR A 799 -37.93 21.66 -18.00
C TYR A 799 -36.67 21.39 -18.84
N ARG A 800 -35.59 21.02 -18.16
CA ARG A 800 -34.37 20.51 -18.77
C ARG A 800 -33.75 19.41 -17.92
N ILE A 801 -33.24 18.36 -18.56
CA ILE A 801 -32.26 17.47 -17.94
C ILE A 801 -30.87 18.05 -18.23
N GLN A 802 -30.09 18.33 -17.19
CA GLN A 802 -28.74 18.87 -17.31
C GLN A 802 -27.74 17.89 -16.68
N VAL A 803 -26.59 17.76 -17.34
CA VAL A 803 -25.46 16.94 -16.91
C VAL A 803 -24.39 17.86 -16.29
N SER A 804 -23.79 17.44 -15.19
CA SER A 804 -22.55 18.00 -14.64
C SER A 804 -21.39 17.17 -15.20
N PRO A 805 -20.66 17.68 -16.20
CA PRO A 805 -19.70 16.88 -16.95
C PRO A 805 -18.51 16.46 -16.08
N LEU A 806 -17.95 17.38 -15.28
CA LEU A 806 -16.76 17.11 -14.45
C LEU A 806 -17.00 16.18 -13.25
N ASP A 807 -18.25 16.00 -12.84
CA ASP A 807 -18.62 15.01 -11.81
C ASP A 807 -18.95 13.65 -12.42
N CYS A 808 -19.27 13.61 -13.72
CA CYS A 808 -19.64 12.38 -14.41
C CYS A 808 -18.46 11.40 -14.45
N THR A 809 -18.78 10.12 -14.37
CA THR A 809 -17.80 9.02 -14.46
C THR A 809 -17.91 8.21 -15.75
N GLY A 810 -18.82 8.61 -16.65
CA GLY A 810 -19.01 7.93 -17.94
C GLY A 810 -19.57 6.50 -17.84
N CYS A 811 -20.28 6.16 -16.76
CA CYS A 811 -20.76 4.79 -16.51
C CYS A 811 -21.92 4.30 -17.39
N GLU A 812 -22.45 5.17 -18.27
CA GLU A 812 -23.56 4.87 -19.21
C GLU A 812 -24.90 4.45 -18.59
N THR A 813 -25.01 4.31 -17.26
CA THR A 813 -26.25 3.86 -16.59
C THR A 813 -27.46 4.70 -16.96
N CYS A 814 -27.29 6.02 -17.10
CA CYS A 814 -28.39 6.92 -17.47
C CYS A 814 -28.83 6.75 -18.94
N VAL A 815 -27.89 6.48 -19.85
CA VAL A 815 -28.15 6.21 -21.27
C VAL A 815 -28.91 4.90 -21.39
N ASN A 816 -28.41 3.84 -20.78
CA ASN A 816 -29.01 2.51 -20.81
C ASN A 816 -30.38 2.44 -20.11
N ALA A 817 -30.64 3.31 -19.13
CA ALA A 817 -31.92 3.40 -18.45
C ALA A 817 -32.95 4.28 -19.21
N CYS A 818 -32.55 4.99 -20.26
CA CYS A 818 -33.45 5.86 -21.01
C CYS A 818 -34.42 5.03 -21.86
N PRO A 819 -35.75 5.11 -21.64
CA PRO A 819 -36.70 4.29 -22.40
C PRO A 819 -36.96 4.78 -23.83
N TYR A 820 -36.36 5.90 -24.25
CA TYR A 820 -36.66 6.58 -25.52
C TYR A 820 -35.40 7.05 -26.28
N ASP A 821 -34.22 6.51 -25.94
CA ASP A 821 -32.94 6.83 -26.60
C ASP A 821 -32.68 8.35 -26.73
N ALA A 822 -33.06 9.10 -25.70
CA ALA A 822 -32.88 10.55 -25.60
C ALA A 822 -31.49 10.95 -25.08
N LEU A 823 -30.62 9.98 -24.81
CA LEU A 823 -29.27 10.19 -24.30
C LEU A 823 -28.28 9.40 -25.16
N ARG A 824 -27.14 10.03 -25.48
CA ARG A 824 -25.99 9.37 -26.14
C ARG A 824 -24.69 9.79 -25.47
N MET A 825 -23.66 8.97 -25.56
CA MET A 825 -22.34 9.28 -25.01
C MET A 825 -21.50 10.05 -26.03
N GLU A 826 -20.80 11.11 -25.61
CA GLU A 826 -19.84 11.87 -26.42
C GLU A 826 -18.55 12.18 -25.65
N HIS A 827 -17.47 12.50 -26.37
CA HIS A 827 -16.17 12.81 -25.76
C HIS A 827 -16.25 14.10 -24.95
N LEU A 828 -15.73 14.07 -23.71
CA LEU A 828 -15.69 15.26 -22.84
C LEU A 828 -14.89 16.41 -23.49
N ALA A 829 -13.80 16.08 -24.18
CA ALA A 829 -12.91 17.04 -24.83
C ALA A 829 -13.63 17.95 -25.84
N ASP A 830 -14.69 17.46 -26.50
CA ASP A 830 -15.46 18.22 -27.48
C ASP A 830 -16.31 19.34 -26.83
N PHE A 831 -16.41 19.36 -25.49
CA PHE A 831 -17.23 20.30 -24.73
C PHE A 831 -16.42 21.11 -23.71
N GLU A 832 -15.08 20.99 -23.68
CA GLU A 832 -14.20 21.65 -22.71
C GLU A 832 -14.26 23.19 -22.78
N ASP A 833 -14.44 23.76 -23.98
CA ASP A 833 -14.54 25.22 -24.18
C ASP A 833 -15.86 25.83 -23.65
N ILE A 834 -16.91 25.01 -23.46
CA ILE A 834 -18.25 25.49 -23.06
C ILE A 834 -18.32 25.73 -21.55
N GLU A 835 -17.53 25.00 -20.75
CA GLU A 835 -17.52 25.14 -19.29
C GLU A 835 -16.58 26.29 -18.83
N SER A 836 -15.46 26.51 -19.53
CA SER A 836 -14.52 27.60 -19.21
C SER A 836 -15.11 29.00 -19.47
N GLN A 837 -16.03 29.12 -20.43
CA GLN A 837 -16.73 30.38 -20.75
C GLN A 837 -17.92 30.68 -19.83
N THR A 838 -18.46 29.68 -19.12
CA THR A 838 -19.67 29.82 -18.30
C THR A 838 -19.41 29.98 -16.81
N GLY A 839 -18.15 30.26 -16.43
CA GLY A 839 -17.78 30.66 -15.09
C GLY A 839 -18.83 31.63 -14.51
N SER A 840 -19.53 31.19 -13.45
CA SER A 840 -20.46 31.95 -12.61
C SER A 840 -21.97 31.94 -12.88
N MET A 841 -22.57 30.99 -13.61
CA MET A 841 -24.04 30.90 -13.69
C MET A 841 -24.65 29.50 -13.53
N LEU A 842 -24.40 28.85 -12.39
CA LEU A 842 -25.34 27.88 -11.80
C LEU A 842 -25.39 28.04 -10.28
#